data_AF-A0A0V1N5B8-F1
#
_entry.id   AF-A0A0V1N5B8-F1
#
_cell.length_a   1.000
_cell.length_b   1.000
_cell.length_c   1.000
_cell.angle_alpha   90.00
_cell.angle_beta   90.00
_cell.angle_gamma   90.00
#
_symmetry.space_group_name_H-M   'P 1'
#
loop_
_entity.id
_entity.type
_entity.pdbx_description
1 polymer ?
#
loop_
_entity_poly.entity_id
_entity_poly.type
_entity_poly.pdbx_seq_one_letter_code
_entity_poly.pdbx_strand_id
1 'polypeptide(L)'
;MPFWKCTLEKCFYFWIIVLFYQFRLLKSFPLHDPTGSQYHSNKEIAEQFLILSRQYPNQLHQFFIGKSVYDQEIVGVAVSAQYPEQHISLRPNILLTANIHGNEPVGREILIKLVTYVLQNYGKDPLITQLLNETRLLVIPTLNPDGFDASILGDCYGVEGRTNANGIDLNRNYPNIWKTTNDAKNYQPETLAFMSWVEKIPVILSMDIHGGSLVVNYPYDSRVDARSVYSAAPDDDVLKHLALSYSQNNLRMSQNSETWCPLDSERFKDGITNGANWYSIEGSLQDYMYSMRGSMALTLEMSCCKYPNPEILKTIWNENLPSLLQFWKQALTGIKGIVRNADSAAPIEATLKIVGRDISFSTTKNGEFYRILLPGKYRLIVDAPLFKPSVVDFVLTEQIPYVELNISMWPESSESFEICYIFDRNLKLKQRCILSFRERCCEFSRRKCISIVLFCKLLSAVDMTVTSYSTAKKERNNYLTPVEGDTSSSGATESDYQEFSSVRPNSVRNFRQTSLEIFFSNKFQVLIVFLVTLDCICLLAEVLIHLRMFELGNQSRVMICILHYFNICVLSLFFVELVLKLFIMGFTVFKHRMEMFDFIVIILSFSLSIIYGDCGRTADGAGLLISFRLWRILRIFKNVVASVKMEAQRKIRKEGRTKKALQREVCKLREYCLKQEYELQFYRLILQQNRIPLPTVLRIPRSPLIMSVTAEVNEHCLKSFPNDESYICEKSSSNTEE
;
A
#
# COMPACT_ATOMS: atom_id res chain seq x y z
N MET A 1 -6.43 11.54 -65.31
CA MET A 1 -6.53 10.82 -64.02
C MET A 1 -6.23 11.77 -62.84
N PRO A 2 -7.20 12.50 -62.26
CA PRO A 2 -6.96 13.31 -61.04
C PRO A 2 -7.51 12.70 -59.75
N PHE A 3 -8.70 12.08 -59.81
CA PHE A 3 -9.55 11.82 -58.63
C PHE A 3 -8.94 10.85 -57.60
N TRP A 4 -8.18 9.85 -58.06
CA TRP A 4 -7.67 8.74 -57.25
C TRP A 4 -6.42 9.08 -56.40
N LYS A 5 -5.61 10.08 -56.81
CA LYS A 5 -4.47 10.54 -55.96
C LYS A 5 -4.99 11.20 -54.67
N CYS A 6 -6.00 12.05 -54.82
CA CYS A 6 -6.59 12.81 -53.71
C CYS A 6 -7.24 11.90 -52.63
N THR A 7 -7.74 10.71 -53.02
CA THR A 7 -8.33 9.74 -52.07
C THR A 7 -7.27 9.03 -51.24
N LEU A 8 -6.16 8.61 -51.86
CA LEU A 8 -5.07 7.91 -51.16
C LEU A 8 -4.32 8.82 -50.18
N GLU A 9 -4.01 10.07 -50.56
CA GLU A 9 -3.41 11.04 -49.63
C GLU A 9 -4.33 11.31 -48.43
N LYS A 10 -5.64 11.51 -48.66
CA LYS A 10 -6.62 11.72 -47.58
C LYS A 10 -6.73 10.50 -46.66
N CYS A 11 -6.64 9.27 -47.18
CA CYS A 11 -6.60 8.06 -46.35
C CYS A 11 -5.30 7.99 -45.52
N PHE A 12 -4.16 8.38 -46.09
CA PHE A 12 -2.87 8.39 -45.38
C PHE A 12 -2.83 9.44 -44.26
N TYR A 13 -3.28 10.67 -44.54
CA TYR A 13 -3.44 11.70 -43.52
C TYR A 13 -4.48 11.34 -42.46
N PHE A 14 -5.60 10.69 -42.83
CA PHE A 14 -6.56 10.16 -41.87
C PHE A 14 -5.91 9.13 -40.93
N TRP A 15 -5.14 8.18 -41.46
CA TRP A 15 -4.41 7.21 -40.62
C TRP A 15 -3.32 7.83 -39.75
N ILE A 16 -2.60 8.86 -40.23
CA ILE A 16 -1.68 9.63 -39.38
C ILE A 16 -2.43 10.36 -38.27
N ILE A 17 -3.57 11.01 -38.56
CA ILE A 17 -4.40 11.69 -37.55
C ILE A 17 -4.95 10.69 -36.54
N VAL A 18 -5.42 9.52 -36.97
CA VAL A 18 -5.89 8.43 -36.09
C VAL A 18 -4.76 7.89 -35.22
N LEU A 19 -3.56 7.65 -35.76
CA LEU A 19 -2.38 7.23 -35.00
C LEU A 19 -1.94 8.31 -34.01
N PHE A 20 -1.97 9.59 -34.39
CA PHE A 20 -1.62 10.71 -33.52
C PHE A 20 -2.67 10.90 -32.40
N TYR A 21 -3.95 10.68 -32.70
CA TYR A 21 -5.02 10.62 -31.69
C TYR A 21 -4.84 9.42 -30.75
N GLN A 22 -4.52 8.23 -31.25
CA GLN A 22 -4.23 7.07 -30.39
C GLN A 22 -2.95 7.25 -29.56
N PHE A 23 -1.94 7.96 -30.07
CA PHE A 23 -0.75 8.32 -29.30
C PHE A 23 -1.04 9.40 -28.24
N ARG A 24 -1.98 10.33 -28.51
CA ARG A 24 -2.55 11.23 -27.50
C ARG A 24 -3.32 10.45 -26.44
N LEU A 25 -4.16 9.49 -26.84
CA LEU A 25 -4.91 8.61 -25.93
C LEU A 25 -3.97 7.71 -25.09
N LEU A 26 -2.81 7.32 -25.60
CA LEU A 26 -1.78 6.62 -24.82
C LEU A 26 -1.07 7.53 -23.80
N LYS A 27 -1.04 8.85 -24.02
CA LYS A 27 -0.63 9.84 -23.00
C LYS A 27 -1.74 10.21 -22.03
N SER A 28 -3.00 9.92 -22.36
CA SER A 28 -4.15 10.04 -21.48
C SER A 28 -4.78 8.67 -21.24
N PHE A 29 -4.05 7.78 -20.54
CA PHE A 29 -4.69 6.67 -19.84
C PHE A 29 -5.88 7.25 -19.07
N PRO A 30 -7.12 6.83 -19.34
CA PRO A 30 -8.24 7.28 -18.53
C PRO A 30 -7.99 6.75 -17.12
N LEU A 31 -7.88 7.66 -16.14
CA LEU A 31 -8.04 7.31 -14.74
C LEU A 31 -9.32 6.49 -14.63
N HIS A 32 -9.29 5.36 -13.92
CA HIS A 32 -10.51 4.57 -13.75
C HIS A 32 -11.55 5.46 -13.05
N ASP A 33 -12.75 5.50 -13.63
CA ASP A 33 -13.75 6.56 -13.55
C ASP A 33 -13.58 7.65 -12.45
N PRO A 34 -13.09 8.87 -12.78
CA PRO A 34 -12.98 9.97 -11.82
C PRO A 34 -14.34 10.55 -11.38
N THR A 35 -15.45 10.15 -12.01
CA THR A 35 -16.80 10.60 -11.60
C THR A 35 -17.35 9.79 -10.42
N GLY A 36 -16.95 8.52 -10.27
CA GLY A 36 -17.31 7.65 -9.15
C GLY A 36 -18.59 6.82 -9.38
N SER A 37 -18.80 6.32 -10.60
CA SER A 37 -19.98 5.53 -10.98
C SER A 37 -19.88 4.05 -10.59
N GLN A 38 -18.76 3.60 -10.03
CA GLN A 38 -18.49 2.22 -9.58
C GLN A 38 -17.51 2.26 -8.39
N TYR A 39 -17.54 1.21 -7.55
CA TYR A 39 -16.54 0.97 -6.50
C TYR A 39 -15.31 0.28 -7.07
N HIS A 40 -14.12 0.57 -6.53
CA HIS A 40 -12.86 -0.04 -6.94
C HIS A 40 -12.56 -1.31 -6.12
N SER A 41 -12.27 -2.43 -6.79
CA SER A 41 -11.72 -3.62 -6.13
C SER A 41 -10.37 -3.34 -5.48
N ASN A 42 -9.95 -4.15 -4.51
CA ASN A 42 -8.66 -3.98 -3.80
C ASN A 42 -7.47 -3.87 -4.78
N LYS A 43 -7.52 -4.63 -5.87
CA LYS A 43 -6.54 -4.60 -6.95
C LYS A 43 -6.57 -3.29 -7.76
N GLU A 44 -7.76 -2.77 -8.08
CA GLU A 44 -7.91 -1.55 -8.87
C GLU A 44 -7.44 -0.31 -8.11
N ILE A 45 -7.60 -0.27 -6.78
CA ILE A 45 -6.99 0.77 -5.93
C ILE A 45 -5.45 0.74 -6.06
N ALA A 46 -4.85 -0.44 -5.94
CA ALA A 46 -3.40 -0.60 -6.07
C ALA A 46 -2.88 -0.23 -7.47
N GLU A 47 -3.62 -0.57 -8.54
CA GLU A 47 -3.28 -0.19 -9.92
C GLU A 47 -3.49 1.32 -10.18
N GLN A 48 -4.57 1.93 -9.69
CA GLN A 48 -4.84 3.38 -9.82
C GLN A 48 -3.79 4.22 -9.09
N PHE A 49 -3.42 3.86 -7.85
CA PHE A 49 -2.36 4.54 -7.10
C PHE A 49 -0.97 4.37 -7.75
N LEU A 50 -0.68 3.21 -8.36
CA LEU A 50 0.54 3.00 -9.14
C LEU A 50 0.57 3.84 -10.43
N ILE A 51 -0.58 4.09 -11.05
CA ILE A 51 -0.72 5.01 -12.20
C ILE A 51 -0.49 6.46 -11.74
N LEU A 52 -1.17 6.90 -10.68
CA LEU A 52 -1.03 8.25 -10.13
C LEU A 52 0.41 8.55 -9.68
N SER A 53 1.10 7.60 -9.02
CA SER A 53 2.50 7.78 -8.60
C SER A 53 3.46 7.94 -9.79
N ARG A 54 3.14 7.35 -10.95
CA ARG A 54 3.91 7.55 -12.20
C ARG A 54 3.57 8.86 -12.92
N GLN A 55 2.35 9.37 -12.76
CA GLN A 55 1.91 10.63 -13.34
C GLN A 55 2.36 11.85 -12.51
N TYR A 56 2.46 11.69 -11.19
CA TYR A 56 2.81 12.73 -10.22
C TYR A 56 3.99 12.29 -9.33
N PRO A 57 5.16 11.90 -9.90
CA PRO A 57 6.25 11.27 -9.15
C PRO A 57 6.90 12.17 -8.09
N ASN A 58 6.77 13.50 -8.23
CA ASN A 58 7.28 14.46 -7.26
C ASN A 58 6.30 14.71 -6.11
N GLN A 59 5.03 14.32 -6.26
CA GLN A 59 3.94 14.65 -5.34
C GLN A 59 3.27 13.44 -4.69
N LEU A 60 3.26 12.26 -5.31
CA LEU A 60 2.66 11.05 -4.75
C LEU A 60 3.60 9.85 -4.73
N HIS A 61 3.75 9.24 -3.55
CA HIS A 61 4.46 7.98 -3.32
C HIS A 61 3.49 6.90 -2.84
N GLN A 62 3.42 5.78 -3.54
CA GLN A 62 2.67 4.59 -3.11
C GLN A 62 3.48 3.76 -2.11
N PHE A 63 2.86 3.41 -0.97
CA PHE A 63 3.43 2.54 0.06
C PHE A 63 2.51 1.37 0.41
N PHE A 64 3.06 0.40 1.15
CA PHE A 64 2.33 -0.76 1.65
C PHE A 64 2.62 -0.91 3.15
N ILE A 65 1.59 -1.06 3.98
CA ILE A 65 1.77 -1.14 5.44
C ILE A 65 1.95 -2.59 5.92
N GLY A 66 1.38 -3.54 5.17
CA GLY A 66 1.41 -4.97 5.47
C GLY A 66 0.35 -5.70 4.66
N LYS A 67 -0.31 -6.68 5.27
CA LYS A 67 -1.28 -7.55 4.61
C LYS A 67 -2.46 -7.93 5.49
N SER A 68 -3.56 -8.33 4.85
CA SER A 68 -4.71 -8.95 5.49
C SER A 68 -4.53 -10.45 5.74
N VAL A 69 -5.52 -11.08 6.39
CA VAL A 69 -5.61 -12.54 6.62
C VAL A 69 -5.48 -13.35 5.32
N TYR A 70 -6.19 -12.96 4.25
CA TYR A 70 -6.09 -13.60 2.92
C TYR A 70 -4.93 -13.07 2.07
N ASP A 71 -3.86 -12.59 2.72
CA ASP A 71 -2.57 -12.23 2.10
C ASP A 71 -2.67 -11.07 1.06
N GLN A 72 -3.75 -10.27 1.10
CA GLN A 72 -3.91 -9.08 0.25
C GLN A 72 -3.04 -7.92 0.73
N GLU A 73 -2.50 -7.11 -0.18
CA GLU A 73 -1.59 -6.01 0.16
C GLU A 73 -2.36 -4.76 0.60
N ILE A 74 -2.19 -4.34 1.87
CA ILE A 74 -2.82 -3.12 2.39
C ILE A 74 -2.02 -1.91 1.90
N VAL A 75 -2.59 -1.24 0.89
CA VAL A 75 -1.95 -0.19 0.09
C VAL A 75 -2.38 1.21 0.55
N GLY A 76 -1.43 2.13 0.57
CA GLY A 76 -1.67 3.55 0.84
C GLY A 76 -0.80 4.46 -0.03
N VAL A 77 -1.03 5.76 0.09
CA VAL A 77 -0.27 6.80 -0.62
C VAL A 77 0.09 7.95 0.31
N ALA A 78 1.29 8.48 0.14
CA ALA A 78 1.73 9.73 0.73
C ALA A 78 1.67 10.82 -0.34
N VAL A 79 1.12 11.98 -0.01
CA VAL A 79 0.89 13.10 -0.93
C VAL A 79 1.40 14.40 -0.30
N SER A 80 2.23 15.14 -1.04
CA SER A 80 2.77 16.45 -0.66
C SER A 80 3.25 17.21 -1.90
N ALA A 81 3.68 18.46 -1.77
CA ALA A 81 4.24 19.23 -2.89
C ALA A 81 5.57 18.67 -3.43
N GLN A 82 6.41 18.13 -2.53
CA GLN A 82 7.73 17.57 -2.82
C GLN A 82 8.11 16.52 -1.76
N TYR A 83 8.85 15.49 -2.18
CA TYR A 83 9.39 14.40 -1.33
C TYR A 83 8.34 13.57 -0.55
N PRO A 84 7.25 13.11 -1.19
CA PRO A 84 6.18 12.34 -0.53
C PRO A 84 6.67 11.04 0.15
N GLU A 85 7.76 10.44 -0.34
CA GLU A 85 8.34 9.21 0.20
C GLU A 85 8.89 9.36 1.63
N GLN A 86 9.31 10.55 2.04
CA GLN A 86 10.01 10.79 3.31
C GLN A 86 9.30 11.81 4.21
N HIS A 87 9.61 11.76 5.50
CA HIS A 87 9.19 12.79 6.46
C HIS A 87 10.14 13.98 6.39
N ILE A 88 9.61 15.20 6.49
CA ILE A 88 10.40 16.44 6.56
C ILE A 88 10.14 17.09 7.92
N SER A 89 11.22 17.46 8.63
CA SER A 89 11.11 18.13 9.93
C SER A 89 10.23 19.38 9.85
N LEU A 90 9.35 19.56 10.85
CA LEU A 90 8.36 20.63 10.97
C LEU A 90 7.28 20.69 9.87
N ARG A 91 7.19 19.65 9.00
CA ARG A 91 6.04 19.39 8.12
C ARG A 91 5.12 18.34 8.78
N PRO A 92 3.94 18.70 9.30
CA PRO A 92 3.02 17.75 9.91
C PRO A 92 2.55 16.64 8.94
N ASN A 93 2.46 15.40 9.44
CA ASN A 93 1.75 14.32 8.74
C ASN A 93 0.29 14.27 9.21
N ILE A 94 -0.63 14.16 8.26
CA ILE A 94 -2.07 13.95 8.50
C ILE A 94 -2.43 12.57 7.94
N LEU A 95 -3.23 11.80 8.67
CA LEU A 95 -3.62 10.44 8.26
C LEU A 95 -5.14 10.32 8.08
N LEU A 96 -5.55 9.94 6.87
CA LEU A 96 -6.92 9.57 6.57
C LEU A 96 -6.98 8.07 6.27
N THR A 97 -7.73 7.33 7.09
CA THR A 97 -8.03 5.92 6.90
C THR A 97 -9.52 5.74 6.59
N ALA A 98 -9.89 4.63 5.98
CA ALA A 98 -11.28 4.26 5.77
C ALA A 98 -11.44 2.74 5.72
N ASN A 99 -12.71 2.29 5.77
CA ASN A 99 -13.08 0.92 5.41
C ASN A 99 -12.28 -0.11 6.24
N ILE A 100 -12.16 0.19 7.54
CA ILE A 100 -11.75 -0.73 8.62
C ILE A 100 -12.86 -1.75 8.90
N HIS A 101 -14.11 -1.37 8.69
CA HIS A 101 -15.18 -2.29 8.41
C HIS A 101 -15.32 -2.42 6.90
N GLY A 102 -15.28 -3.66 6.39
CA GLY A 102 -15.23 -3.91 4.95
C GLY A 102 -16.51 -3.48 4.22
N ASN A 103 -17.66 -3.55 4.89
CA ASN A 103 -18.96 -3.17 4.35
C ASN A 103 -19.30 -1.68 4.46
N GLU A 104 -18.33 -0.84 4.86
CA GLU A 104 -18.46 0.63 4.92
C GLU A 104 -17.57 1.32 3.84
N PRO A 105 -17.68 0.99 2.53
CA PRO A 105 -16.74 1.43 1.49
C PRO A 105 -16.95 2.85 0.97
N VAL A 106 -17.86 3.65 1.54
CA VAL A 106 -18.03 5.04 1.08
C VAL A 106 -16.77 5.87 1.36
N GLY A 107 -16.12 5.68 2.52
CA GLY A 107 -14.84 6.33 2.83
C GLY A 107 -13.71 5.98 1.85
N ARG A 108 -13.63 4.70 1.46
CA ARG A 108 -12.66 4.15 0.50
C ARG A 108 -12.65 4.91 -0.82
N GLU A 109 -13.82 5.09 -1.44
CA GLU A 109 -13.94 5.79 -2.72
C GLU A 109 -13.68 7.30 -2.59
N ILE A 110 -14.18 7.93 -1.53
CA ILE A 110 -13.97 9.36 -1.27
C ILE A 110 -12.48 9.68 -1.05
N LEU A 111 -11.71 8.78 -0.42
CA LEU A 111 -10.26 8.97 -0.23
C LEU A 111 -9.46 8.83 -1.54
N ILE A 112 -9.80 7.89 -2.42
CA ILE A 112 -9.19 7.77 -3.76
C ILE A 112 -9.48 9.04 -4.58
N LYS A 113 -10.71 9.54 -4.48
CA LYS A 113 -11.16 10.76 -5.16
C LYS A 113 -10.49 12.02 -4.60
N LEU A 114 -10.27 12.08 -3.28
CA LEU A 114 -9.52 13.17 -2.62
C LEU A 114 -8.08 13.24 -3.13
N VAL A 115 -7.35 12.12 -3.13
CA VAL A 115 -5.99 12.02 -3.69
C VAL A 115 -5.93 12.51 -5.13
N THR A 116 -6.88 12.06 -5.95
CA THR A 116 -6.97 12.45 -7.37
C THR A 116 -7.26 13.95 -7.53
N TYR A 117 -8.18 14.49 -6.75
CA TYR A 117 -8.61 15.88 -6.80
C TYR A 117 -7.51 16.85 -6.36
N VAL A 118 -6.78 16.54 -5.29
CA VAL A 118 -5.72 17.44 -4.78
C VAL A 118 -4.53 17.51 -5.75
N LEU A 119 -4.15 16.39 -6.37
CA LEU A 119 -3.11 16.35 -7.42
C LEU A 119 -3.51 17.09 -8.70
N GLN A 120 -4.80 17.10 -9.05
CA GLN A 120 -5.30 17.80 -10.22
C GLN A 120 -5.45 19.32 -10.00
N ASN A 121 -5.53 19.79 -8.76
CA ASN A 121 -5.75 21.20 -8.41
C ASN A 121 -4.55 21.87 -7.70
N TYR A 122 -3.51 21.11 -7.33
CA TYR A 122 -2.23 21.67 -6.93
C TYR A 122 -1.67 22.63 -7.99
N GLY A 123 -1.27 23.83 -7.55
CA GLY A 123 -0.84 24.93 -8.43
C GLY A 123 -1.99 25.68 -9.13
N LYS A 124 -3.25 25.37 -8.82
CA LYS A 124 -4.45 26.08 -9.33
C LYS A 124 -5.31 26.64 -8.20
N ASP A 125 -5.62 25.80 -7.23
CA ASP A 125 -6.36 26.16 -6.03
C ASP A 125 -5.39 26.61 -4.92
N PRO A 126 -5.52 27.82 -4.36
CA PRO A 126 -4.60 28.31 -3.34
C PRO A 126 -4.58 27.49 -2.05
N LEU A 127 -5.73 26.98 -1.60
CA LEU A 127 -5.84 26.21 -0.35
C LEU A 127 -5.19 24.83 -0.50
N ILE A 128 -5.48 24.12 -1.58
CA ILE A 128 -4.87 22.81 -1.90
C ILE A 128 -3.36 22.96 -2.10
N THR A 129 -2.93 24.07 -2.72
CA THR A 129 -1.50 24.38 -2.89
C THR A 129 -0.83 24.64 -1.55
N GLN A 130 -1.48 25.39 -0.64
CA GLN A 130 -0.99 25.60 0.72
C GLN A 130 -0.88 24.29 1.50
N LEU A 131 -1.97 23.50 1.53
CA LEU A 131 -2.05 22.23 2.26
C LEU A 131 -0.97 21.23 1.82
N LEU A 132 -0.70 21.12 0.50
CA LEU A 132 0.34 20.23 -0.01
C LEU A 132 1.77 20.78 0.19
N ASN A 133 1.96 22.09 0.24
CA ASN A 133 3.27 22.70 0.56
C ASN A 133 3.65 22.48 2.02
N GLU A 134 2.72 22.80 2.93
CA GLU A 134 2.95 22.86 4.37
C GLU A 134 2.78 21.52 5.10
N THR A 135 2.11 20.53 4.49
CA THR A 135 1.81 19.24 5.13
C THR A 135 2.19 18.02 4.28
N ARG A 136 2.08 16.83 4.88
CA ARG A 136 2.15 15.54 4.19
C ARG A 136 0.88 14.73 4.50
N LEU A 137 0.04 14.53 3.50
CA LEU A 137 -1.18 13.74 3.62
C LEU A 137 -0.85 12.26 3.40
N LEU A 138 -1.28 11.40 4.32
CA LEU A 138 -1.17 9.95 4.25
C LEU A 138 -2.59 9.38 4.12
N VAL A 139 -2.80 8.52 3.13
CA VAL A 139 -4.13 8.00 2.78
C VAL A 139 -4.08 6.48 2.66
N ILE A 140 -4.94 5.79 3.40
CA ILE A 140 -5.13 4.33 3.30
C ILE A 140 -6.63 4.08 3.08
N PRO A 141 -7.09 3.87 1.84
CA PRO A 141 -8.52 3.75 1.52
C PRO A 141 -9.22 2.51 2.10
N THR A 142 -8.47 1.49 2.50
CA THR A 142 -9.03 0.28 3.10
C THR A 142 -8.03 -0.31 4.10
N LEU A 143 -8.49 -0.50 5.34
CA LEU A 143 -7.78 -1.28 6.35
C LEU A 143 -8.25 -2.74 6.37
N ASN A 144 -9.44 -3.03 5.84
CA ASN A 144 -10.03 -4.36 5.78
C ASN A 144 -10.41 -4.76 4.33
N PRO A 145 -9.42 -5.09 3.48
CA PRO A 145 -9.68 -5.47 2.09
C PRO A 145 -10.48 -6.78 1.99
N ASP A 146 -10.26 -7.74 2.89
CA ASP A 146 -10.93 -9.04 2.87
C ASP A 146 -12.42 -8.92 3.21
N GLY A 147 -12.76 -8.10 4.20
CA GLY A 147 -14.14 -7.77 4.53
C GLY A 147 -14.85 -7.08 3.37
N PHE A 148 -14.17 -6.17 2.66
CA PHE A 148 -14.74 -5.51 1.47
C PHE A 148 -15.08 -6.50 0.36
N ASP A 149 -14.19 -7.46 0.05
CA ASP A 149 -14.47 -8.49 -0.96
C ASP A 149 -15.60 -9.44 -0.54
N ALA A 150 -15.91 -9.52 0.76
CA ALA A 150 -17.04 -10.24 1.33
C ALA A 150 -18.31 -9.38 1.53
N SER A 151 -18.31 -8.12 1.12
CA SER A 151 -19.43 -7.17 1.38
C SER A 151 -20.44 -7.11 0.23
N ILE A 152 -21.73 -6.99 0.57
CA ILE A 152 -22.83 -6.95 -0.42
C ILE A 152 -23.18 -5.51 -0.81
N LEU A 153 -23.00 -5.17 -2.09
CA LEU A 153 -23.46 -3.89 -2.66
C LEU A 153 -24.97 -3.73 -2.51
N GLY A 154 -25.39 -2.59 -1.96
CA GLY A 154 -26.80 -2.28 -1.66
C GLY A 154 -27.21 -2.61 -0.22
N ASP A 155 -26.38 -3.31 0.57
CA ASP A 155 -26.64 -3.46 2.00
C ASP A 155 -26.30 -2.16 2.74
N CYS A 156 -27.35 -1.45 3.17
CA CYS A 156 -27.20 -0.24 3.96
C CYS A 156 -26.94 -0.50 5.45
N TYR A 157 -27.27 -1.67 6.00
CA TYR A 157 -27.49 -1.81 7.45
C TYR A 157 -26.91 -3.07 8.09
N GLY A 158 -26.65 -4.13 7.32
CA GLY A 158 -26.14 -5.40 7.83
C GLY A 158 -24.68 -5.38 8.30
N VAL A 159 -24.16 -6.59 8.46
CA VAL A 159 -22.85 -6.87 9.09
C VAL A 159 -21.97 -7.82 8.28
N GLU A 160 -22.46 -8.33 7.14
CA GLU A 160 -21.69 -9.19 6.25
C GLU A 160 -20.55 -8.36 5.63
N GLY A 161 -19.31 -8.86 5.74
CA GLY A 161 -18.10 -8.12 5.37
C GLY A 161 -17.65 -7.04 6.36
N ARG A 162 -18.34 -6.81 7.49
CA ARG A 162 -17.91 -5.83 8.51
C ARG A 162 -16.57 -6.21 9.15
N THR A 163 -16.44 -7.45 9.61
CA THR A 163 -15.23 -7.97 10.29
C THR A 163 -14.11 -8.25 9.28
N ASN A 164 -12.88 -8.52 9.75
CA ASN A 164 -11.89 -9.17 8.90
C ASN A 164 -12.27 -10.65 8.65
N ALA A 165 -11.49 -11.36 7.84
CA ALA A 165 -11.77 -12.76 7.47
C ALA A 165 -11.76 -13.75 8.65
N ASN A 166 -11.17 -13.40 9.81
CA ASN A 166 -11.22 -14.20 11.03
C ASN A 166 -12.49 -13.94 11.88
N GLY A 167 -13.43 -13.12 11.41
CA GLY A 167 -14.63 -12.75 12.16
C GLY A 167 -14.39 -11.72 13.28
N ILE A 168 -13.26 -11.00 13.24
CA ILE A 168 -12.91 -10.00 14.26
C ILE A 168 -13.23 -8.58 13.78
N ASP A 169 -13.91 -7.80 14.62
CA ASP A 169 -14.09 -6.36 14.42
C ASP A 169 -12.76 -5.64 14.72
N LEU A 170 -12.12 -5.11 13.67
CA LEU A 170 -10.81 -4.45 13.77
C LEU A 170 -10.87 -3.18 14.63
N ASN A 171 -12.01 -2.50 14.70
CA ASN A 171 -12.21 -1.32 15.55
C ASN A 171 -12.61 -1.70 17.00
N ARG A 172 -12.39 -2.97 17.40
CA ARG A 172 -12.30 -3.44 18.79
C ARG A 172 -10.94 -4.08 19.11
N ASN A 173 -10.07 -4.20 18.10
CA ASN A 173 -8.86 -5.01 18.19
C ASN A 173 -7.63 -4.24 18.71
N TYR A 174 -7.67 -2.91 18.81
CA TYR A 174 -6.54 -2.11 19.29
C TYR A 174 -6.30 -2.25 20.82
N PRO A 175 -5.12 -1.83 21.33
CA PRO A 175 -4.86 -1.74 22.77
C PRO A 175 -5.94 -0.92 23.50
N ASN A 176 -6.41 -1.40 24.66
CA ASN A 176 -7.37 -0.65 25.48
C ASN A 176 -6.61 0.30 26.41
N ILE A 177 -6.92 1.61 26.33
CA ILE A 177 -6.25 2.68 27.09
C ILE A 177 -6.59 2.66 28.60
N TRP A 178 -7.67 1.99 29.01
CA TRP A 178 -8.14 1.94 30.39
C TRP A 178 -7.73 0.66 31.14
N LYS A 179 -7.17 -0.34 30.46
CA LYS A 179 -6.81 -1.65 31.04
C LYS A 179 -5.30 -1.85 31.01
N THR A 180 -4.70 -1.99 32.18
CA THR A 180 -3.27 -2.22 32.38
C THR A 180 -2.86 -3.69 32.26
N THR A 181 -3.80 -4.59 32.02
CA THR A 181 -3.52 -6.01 31.78
C THR A 181 -2.86 -6.20 30.41
N ASN A 182 -1.70 -6.87 30.40
CA ASN A 182 -1.19 -7.55 29.21
C ASN A 182 -2.05 -8.79 28.92
N ASP A 183 -3.34 -8.56 28.65
CA ASP A 183 -4.18 -9.55 28.01
C ASP A 183 -3.53 -9.85 26.67
N ALA A 184 -3.20 -11.12 26.41
CA ALA A 184 -2.54 -11.56 25.18
C ALA A 184 -3.54 -11.52 24.01
N LYS A 185 -3.99 -10.30 23.64
CA LYS A 185 -4.92 -10.05 22.55
C LYS A 185 -4.38 -10.67 21.27
N ASN A 186 -5.23 -11.45 20.61
CA ASN A 186 -4.98 -11.96 19.27
C ASN A 186 -5.12 -10.78 18.27
N TYR A 187 -4.10 -9.93 18.22
CA TYR A 187 -4.04 -8.79 17.31
C TYR A 187 -4.04 -9.31 15.87
N GLN A 188 -4.96 -8.78 15.06
CA GLN A 188 -5.16 -9.22 13.69
C GLN A 188 -4.03 -8.70 12.77
N PRO A 189 -3.73 -9.38 11.64
CA PRO A 189 -2.63 -8.97 10.76
C PRO A 189 -2.82 -7.55 10.22
N GLU A 190 -4.06 -7.12 9.97
CA GLU A 190 -4.40 -5.75 9.60
C GLU A 190 -4.01 -4.74 10.70
N THR A 191 -4.40 -5.01 11.95
CA THR A 191 -4.10 -4.19 13.13
C THR A 191 -2.60 -4.15 13.44
N LEU A 192 -1.90 -5.28 13.35
CA LEU A 192 -0.44 -5.36 13.53
C LEU A 192 0.31 -4.61 12.42
N ALA A 193 -0.13 -4.72 11.17
CA ALA A 193 0.43 -3.97 10.05
C ALA A 193 0.27 -2.46 10.27
N PHE A 194 -0.93 -2.02 10.65
CA PHE A 194 -1.20 -0.61 10.93
C PHE A 194 -0.37 -0.07 12.11
N MET A 195 -0.43 -0.72 13.28
CA MET A 195 0.29 -0.27 14.48
C MET A 195 1.80 -0.18 14.22
N SER A 196 2.40 -1.23 13.63
CA SER A 196 3.84 -1.26 13.36
C SER A 196 4.25 -0.31 12.23
N TRP A 197 3.34 0.12 11.35
CA TRP A 197 3.61 1.16 10.37
C TRP A 197 3.52 2.57 10.97
N VAL A 198 2.42 2.89 11.66
CA VAL A 198 2.15 4.22 12.21
C VAL A 198 3.08 4.58 13.38
N GLU A 199 3.66 3.57 14.05
CA GLU A 199 4.71 3.75 15.06
C GLU A 199 5.89 4.61 14.54
N LYS A 200 6.23 4.47 13.26
CA LYS A 200 7.41 5.07 12.62
C LYS A 200 7.17 6.51 12.13
N ILE A 201 5.97 7.06 12.30
CA ILE A 201 5.54 8.33 11.68
C ILE A 201 4.94 9.26 12.74
N PRO A 202 5.35 10.54 12.81
CA PRO A 202 4.69 11.56 13.63
C PRO A 202 3.42 12.06 12.92
N VAL A 203 2.32 11.35 13.15
CA VAL A 203 0.97 11.71 12.68
C VAL A 203 0.30 12.63 13.71
N ILE A 204 0.00 13.87 13.32
CA ILE A 204 -0.48 14.90 14.29
C ILE A 204 -2.00 15.05 14.32
N LEU A 205 -2.66 14.69 13.21
CA LEU A 205 -4.09 14.77 12.99
C LEU A 205 -4.50 13.51 12.23
N SER A 206 -5.57 12.85 12.64
CA SER A 206 -6.06 11.65 11.98
C SER A 206 -7.58 11.55 11.98
N MET A 207 -8.11 10.86 10.97
CA MET A 207 -9.53 10.56 10.84
C MET A 207 -9.72 9.19 10.21
N ASP A 208 -10.50 8.33 10.87
CA ASP A 208 -10.95 7.05 10.32
C ASP A 208 -12.40 7.15 9.83
N ILE A 209 -12.66 6.69 8.61
CA ILE A 209 -13.92 6.96 7.90
C ILE A 209 -14.77 5.68 7.78
N HIS A 210 -16.00 5.83 8.28
CA HIS A 210 -17.02 4.83 8.52
C HIS A 210 -18.34 5.14 7.79
N GLY A 211 -19.29 4.21 7.91
CA GLY A 211 -20.67 4.39 7.47
C GLY A 211 -21.65 3.57 8.31
N GLY A 212 -22.91 3.99 8.29
CA GLY A 212 -23.98 3.50 9.16
C GLY A 212 -24.74 4.66 9.81
N SER A 213 -24.05 5.74 10.17
CA SER A 213 -24.69 6.97 10.65
C SER A 213 -24.23 8.22 9.86
N LEU A 214 -24.49 9.42 10.39
CA LEU A 214 -24.05 10.71 9.81
C LEU A 214 -23.63 11.70 10.91
N VAL A 215 -22.40 11.55 11.40
CA VAL A 215 -21.87 12.28 12.57
C VAL A 215 -20.34 12.32 12.57
N VAL A 216 -19.74 13.34 13.16
CA VAL A 216 -18.32 13.30 13.55
C VAL A 216 -18.19 12.89 15.01
N ASN A 217 -17.67 11.68 15.21
CA ASN A 217 -17.34 11.11 16.50
C ASN A 217 -15.98 11.63 16.99
N TYR A 218 -15.85 11.87 18.30
CA TYR A 218 -14.60 12.31 18.92
C TYR A 218 -14.31 11.62 20.27
N PRO A 219 -13.02 11.54 20.68
CA PRO A 219 -12.60 10.83 21.89
C PRO A 219 -13.22 11.34 23.19
N TYR A 220 -13.29 10.51 24.24
CA TYR A 220 -12.99 9.08 24.21
C TYR A 220 -14.20 8.24 23.76
N ASP A 221 -13.92 7.16 23.04
CA ASP A 221 -14.89 6.12 22.69
C ASP A 221 -15.26 5.24 23.88
N SER A 222 -14.40 5.20 24.90
CA SER A 222 -14.55 4.30 26.05
C SER A 222 -14.35 4.99 27.39
N ARG A 223 -14.66 4.24 28.46
CA ARG A 223 -14.45 4.63 29.86
C ARG A 223 -13.90 3.43 30.64
N VAL A 224 -13.26 3.71 31.78
CA VAL A 224 -12.85 2.68 32.77
C VAL A 224 -14.02 1.79 33.21
N ASP A 225 -15.23 2.36 33.31
CA ASP A 225 -16.45 1.63 33.68
C ASP A 225 -17.26 1.10 32.48
N ALA A 226 -16.76 1.25 31.25
CA ALA A 226 -17.36 0.80 29.98
C ALA A 226 -18.85 1.20 29.76
N ARG A 227 -19.32 2.25 30.44
CA ARG A 227 -20.70 2.75 30.32
C ARG A 227 -20.82 3.73 29.17
N SER A 228 -21.96 3.69 28.47
CA SER A 228 -22.32 4.68 27.46
C SER A 228 -22.71 6.02 28.10
N VAL A 229 -21.70 6.80 28.51
CA VAL A 229 -21.80 8.11 29.16
C VAL A 229 -20.61 8.95 28.67
N TYR A 230 -20.78 10.26 28.61
CA TYR A 230 -19.72 11.21 28.26
C TYR A 230 -18.34 10.90 28.88
N SER A 231 -17.31 10.81 28.03
CA SER A 231 -15.93 10.52 28.41
C SER A 231 -15.00 11.60 27.87
N ALA A 232 -14.77 12.62 28.70
CA ALA A 232 -13.96 13.79 28.34
C ALA A 232 -12.48 13.43 28.15
N ALA A 233 -11.92 13.86 27.03
CA ALA A 233 -10.48 13.78 26.76
C ALA A 233 -9.72 14.98 27.39
N PRO A 234 -8.43 14.87 27.71
CA PRO A 234 -7.62 16.00 28.16
C PRO A 234 -7.54 17.19 27.17
N ASP A 235 -7.87 17.00 25.88
CA ASP A 235 -8.00 18.06 24.86
C ASP A 235 -9.44 18.09 24.28
N ASP A 236 -10.46 17.82 25.11
CA ASP A 236 -11.89 17.82 24.77
C ASP A 236 -12.35 19.08 24.01
N ASP A 237 -11.77 20.24 24.34
CA ASP A 237 -11.98 21.51 23.66
C ASP A 237 -11.48 21.49 22.20
N VAL A 238 -10.26 21.00 21.98
CA VAL A 238 -9.67 20.85 20.64
C VAL A 238 -10.45 19.81 19.83
N LEU A 239 -10.74 18.65 20.41
CA LEU A 239 -11.38 17.53 19.71
C LEU A 239 -12.81 17.89 19.27
N LYS A 240 -13.57 18.61 20.11
CA LYS A 240 -14.85 19.21 19.72
C LYS A 240 -14.72 20.22 18.59
N HIS A 241 -13.75 21.13 18.67
CA HIS A 241 -13.52 22.12 17.61
C HIS A 241 -13.14 21.46 16.28
N LEU A 242 -12.30 20.43 16.30
CA LEU A 242 -11.95 19.64 15.11
C LEU A 242 -13.19 18.95 14.52
N ALA A 243 -14.03 18.33 15.36
CA ALA A 243 -15.27 17.70 14.92
C ALA A 243 -16.27 18.71 14.32
N LEU A 244 -16.46 19.86 14.97
CA LEU A 244 -17.29 20.97 14.46
C LEU A 244 -16.75 21.57 13.17
N SER A 245 -15.42 21.68 13.02
CA SER A 245 -14.80 22.19 11.80
C SER A 245 -15.13 21.34 10.57
N TYR A 246 -15.40 20.05 10.78
CA TYR A 246 -15.91 19.15 9.75
C TYR A 246 -17.43 19.24 9.63
N SER A 247 -18.18 19.06 10.73
CA SER A 247 -19.66 18.95 10.68
C SER A 247 -20.31 20.22 10.15
N GLN A 248 -19.85 21.41 10.58
CA GLN A 248 -20.40 22.70 10.18
C GLN A 248 -20.16 23.04 8.70
N ASN A 249 -19.16 22.42 8.06
CA ASN A 249 -18.91 22.57 6.61
C ASN A 249 -19.70 21.55 5.76
N ASN A 250 -20.34 20.54 6.37
CA ASN A 250 -21.26 19.63 5.71
C ASN A 250 -22.70 20.05 6.01
N LEU A 251 -23.42 20.54 4.99
CA LEU A 251 -24.78 21.07 5.15
C LEU A 251 -25.79 20.05 5.70
N ARG A 252 -25.64 18.76 5.36
CA ARG A 252 -26.56 17.71 5.80
C ARG A 252 -26.30 17.29 7.25
N MET A 253 -25.04 17.22 7.64
CA MET A 253 -24.60 16.82 8.99
C MET A 253 -24.84 17.93 10.03
N SER A 254 -24.69 19.20 9.64
CA SER A 254 -24.85 20.36 10.54
C SER A 254 -26.28 20.76 10.84
N GLN A 255 -27.24 20.50 9.94
CA GLN A 255 -28.58 21.10 10.02
C GLN A 255 -29.52 20.49 11.06
N ASN A 256 -29.15 19.38 11.73
CA ASN A 256 -29.97 18.65 12.71
C ASN A 256 -31.40 18.26 12.21
N SER A 257 -31.65 18.34 10.90
CA SER A 257 -32.99 18.32 10.31
C SER A 257 -33.58 16.91 10.23
N GLU A 258 -34.89 16.81 10.05
CA GLU A 258 -35.63 15.55 10.28
C GLU A 258 -35.31 14.41 9.28
N THR A 259 -34.46 14.67 8.28
CA THR A 259 -33.88 13.68 7.35
C THR A 259 -32.71 12.89 7.96
N TRP A 260 -32.91 12.33 9.16
CA TRP A 260 -31.96 11.45 9.86
C TRP A 260 -31.79 10.10 9.13
N CYS A 261 -30.87 9.27 9.62
CA CYS A 261 -30.64 7.94 9.07
C CYS A 261 -31.91 7.06 9.24
N PRO A 262 -32.45 6.43 8.18
CA PRO A 262 -33.86 5.98 8.19
C PRO A 262 -34.29 4.94 9.21
N LEU A 263 -33.37 4.28 9.91
CA LEU A 263 -33.67 3.29 10.96
C LEU A 263 -33.48 3.82 12.39
N ASP A 264 -32.77 4.92 12.57
CA ASP A 264 -32.20 5.31 13.85
C ASP A 264 -32.80 6.61 14.38
N SER A 265 -33.29 6.59 15.62
CA SER A 265 -33.74 7.79 16.33
C SER A 265 -32.59 8.66 16.87
N GLU A 266 -31.39 8.50 16.28
CA GLU A 266 -30.19 9.24 16.64
C GLU A 266 -30.37 10.74 16.32
N ARG A 267 -29.87 11.60 17.21
CA ARG A 267 -29.96 13.06 17.09
C ARG A 267 -28.68 13.72 17.62
N PHE A 268 -27.65 13.74 16.79
CA PHE A 268 -26.36 14.34 17.12
C PHE A 268 -26.41 15.85 16.96
N LYS A 269 -26.54 16.55 18.10
CA LYS A 269 -26.62 18.00 18.12
C LYS A 269 -25.35 18.61 17.50
N ASP A 270 -25.56 19.45 16.50
CA ASP A 270 -24.51 20.15 15.74
C ASP A 270 -23.63 19.20 14.89
N GLY A 271 -24.13 18.00 14.62
CA GLY A 271 -23.48 16.99 13.76
C GLY A 271 -22.29 16.27 14.40
N ILE A 272 -22.14 16.34 15.73
CA ILE A 272 -21.00 15.74 16.46
C ILE A 272 -21.46 14.86 17.64
N THR A 273 -20.61 13.91 18.06
CA THR A 273 -20.80 13.18 19.32
C THR A 273 -19.48 12.75 19.97
N ASN A 274 -19.48 12.67 21.30
CA ASN A 274 -18.45 11.94 22.04
C ASN A 274 -18.76 10.43 21.95
N GLY A 275 -17.77 9.60 21.65
CA GLY A 275 -18.01 8.17 21.35
C GLY A 275 -18.62 7.42 22.52
N ALA A 276 -18.05 7.53 23.71
CA ALA A 276 -18.63 6.92 24.91
C ALA A 276 -20.04 7.45 25.21
N ASN A 277 -20.36 8.71 24.91
CA ASN A 277 -21.71 9.25 25.07
C ASN A 277 -22.73 8.69 24.06
N TRP A 278 -22.27 8.21 22.90
CA TRP A 278 -23.11 7.55 21.90
C TRP A 278 -23.26 6.06 22.24
N TYR A 279 -22.16 5.30 22.21
CA TYR A 279 -22.07 3.95 22.76
C TYR A 279 -20.61 3.59 23.07
N SER A 280 -20.33 3.08 24.28
CA SER A 280 -18.96 2.81 24.71
C SER A 280 -18.33 1.63 23.95
N ILE A 281 -17.17 1.85 23.30
CA ILE A 281 -16.44 0.81 22.55
C ILE A 281 -14.96 0.72 22.97
N GLU A 282 -14.53 -0.44 23.45
CA GLU A 282 -13.13 -0.66 23.83
C GLU A 282 -12.25 -1.06 22.64
N GLY A 283 -11.02 -0.56 22.60
CA GLY A 283 -10.01 -0.97 21.61
C GLY A 283 -10.26 -0.42 20.21
N SER A 284 -10.75 0.82 20.11
CA SER A 284 -10.90 1.53 18.85
C SER A 284 -9.57 2.08 18.31
N LEU A 285 -9.51 2.32 17.00
CA LEU A 285 -8.38 2.99 16.37
C LEU A 285 -8.25 4.45 16.86
N GLN A 286 -9.37 5.13 17.09
CA GLN A 286 -9.43 6.52 17.52
C GLN A 286 -8.78 6.73 18.90
N ASP A 287 -9.21 5.97 19.93
CA ASP A 287 -8.66 6.08 21.29
C ASP A 287 -7.15 5.72 21.33
N TYR A 288 -6.72 4.76 20.50
CA TYR A 288 -5.31 4.39 20.33
C TYR A 288 -4.47 5.52 19.69
N MET A 289 -4.95 6.12 18.59
CA MET A 289 -4.25 7.18 17.88
C MET A 289 -4.10 8.45 18.74
N TYR A 290 -5.10 8.78 19.55
CA TYR A 290 -5.01 9.89 20.48
C TYR A 290 -4.09 9.58 21.68
N SER A 291 -4.33 8.47 22.39
CA SER A 291 -3.66 8.22 23.67
C SER A 291 -2.25 7.66 23.55
N MET A 292 -1.99 6.82 22.54
CA MET A 292 -0.71 6.11 22.36
C MET A 292 0.15 6.65 21.21
N ARG A 293 -0.44 7.41 20.27
CA ARG A 293 0.28 8.06 19.17
C ARG A 293 0.30 9.59 19.24
N GLY A 294 -0.45 10.20 20.15
CA GLY A 294 -0.48 11.66 20.38
C GLY A 294 -1.16 12.47 19.27
N SER A 295 -1.83 11.79 18.33
CA SER A 295 -2.53 12.40 17.20
C SER A 295 -3.89 12.92 17.63
N MET A 296 -4.34 14.09 17.17
CA MET A 296 -5.75 14.42 17.31
C MET A 296 -6.57 13.54 16.36
N ALA A 297 -7.21 12.51 16.91
CA ALA A 297 -7.87 11.45 16.15
C ALA A 297 -9.40 11.56 16.27
N LEU A 298 -10.10 11.49 15.13
CA LEU A 298 -11.57 11.47 15.03
C LEU A 298 -12.07 10.24 14.26
N THR A 299 -13.34 9.92 14.42
CA THR A 299 -14.06 8.96 13.58
C THR A 299 -15.17 9.69 12.82
N LEU A 300 -15.28 9.47 11.51
CA LEU A 300 -16.27 10.10 10.65
C LEU A 300 -17.28 9.07 10.14
N GLU A 301 -18.53 9.18 10.58
CA GLU A 301 -19.67 8.50 9.97
C GLU A 301 -20.16 9.34 8.78
N MET A 302 -19.79 8.94 7.56
CA MET A 302 -20.01 9.77 6.36
C MET A 302 -21.32 9.49 5.62
N SER A 303 -21.99 8.37 5.91
CA SER A 303 -23.22 7.97 5.23
C SER A 303 -24.06 6.95 6.00
N CYS A 304 -25.34 7.28 6.21
CA CYS A 304 -26.34 6.41 6.85
C CYS A 304 -26.48 5.01 6.21
N CYS A 305 -26.29 4.92 4.89
CA CYS A 305 -26.20 3.64 4.21
C CYS A 305 -24.73 3.23 4.16
N LYS A 306 -24.41 2.05 4.67
CA LYS A 306 -23.05 1.48 4.70
C LYS A 306 -22.49 1.25 3.29
N TYR A 307 -23.21 0.49 2.45
CA TYR A 307 -22.80 0.17 1.06
C TYR A 307 -23.87 0.58 0.02
N PRO A 308 -24.05 1.90 -0.24
CA PRO A 308 -25.06 2.39 -1.19
C PRO A 308 -24.71 2.09 -2.65
N ASN A 309 -25.69 2.27 -3.55
CA ASN A 309 -25.45 2.26 -4.99
C ASN A 309 -24.47 3.39 -5.41
N PRO A 310 -23.56 3.17 -6.38
CA PRO A 310 -22.47 4.11 -6.68
C PRO A 310 -22.93 5.52 -7.10
N GLU A 311 -24.14 5.65 -7.65
CA GLU A 311 -24.70 6.92 -8.13
C GLU A 311 -24.67 8.03 -7.07
N ILE A 312 -24.77 7.69 -5.78
CA ILE A 312 -24.73 8.65 -4.67
C ILE A 312 -23.31 9.12 -4.32
N LEU A 313 -22.25 8.40 -4.71
CA LEU A 313 -20.86 8.74 -4.37
C LEU A 313 -20.44 10.12 -4.90
N LYS A 314 -21.04 10.57 -6.02
CA LYS A 314 -20.85 11.92 -6.54
C LYS A 314 -21.47 13.00 -5.63
N THR A 315 -22.62 12.71 -5.03
CA THR A 315 -23.30 13.61 -4.08
C THR A 315 -22.54 13.67 -2.77
N ILE A 316 -22.21 12.52 -2.18
CA ILE A 316 -21.43 12.42 -0.93
C ILE A 316 -20.07 13.12 -1.08
N TRP A 317 -19.40 12.96 -2.24
CA TRP A 317 -18.17 13.69 -2.56
C TRP A 317 -18.35 15.22 -2.51
N ASN A 318 -19.40 15.75 -3.15
CA ASN A 318 -19.66 17.18 -3.17
C ASN A 318 -20.02 17.74 -1.78
N GLU A 319 -20.75 16.96 -0.97
CA GLU A 319 -21.15 17.33 0.40
C GLU A 319 -19.97 17.36 1.39
N ASN A 320 -18.99 16.46 1.22
CA ASN A 320 -17.91 16.26 2.19
C ASN A 320 -16.56 16.88 1.80
N LEU A 321 -16.34 17.25 0.53
CA LEU A 321 -15.10 17.90 0.08
C LEU A 321 -14.75 19.18 0.87
N PRO A 322 -15.69 20.12 1.15
CA PRO A 322 -15.37 21.31 1.95
C PRO A 322 -14.90 20.94 3.36
N SER A 323 -15.60 20.02 4.02
CA SER A 323 -15.28 19.54 5.36
C SER A 323 -13.92 18.84 5.44
N LEU A 324 -13.58 17.99 4.46
CA LEU A 324 -12.28 17.31 4.38
C LEU A 324 -11.12 18.32 4.28
N LEU A 325 -11.25 19.36 3.44
CA LEU A 325 -10.24 20.41 3.31
C LEU A 325 -10.12 21.28 4.57
N GLN A 326 -11.24 21.63 5.20
CA GLN A 326 -11.26 22.46 6.41
C GLN A 326 -10.74 21.72 7.65
N PHE A 327 -11.02 20.42 7.77
CA PHE A 327 -10.43 19.55 8.79
C PHE A 327 -8.91 19.41 8.60
N TRP A 328 -8.45 19.10 7.37
CA TRP A 328 -7.02 19.01 7.06
C TRP A 328 -6.28 20.32 7.38
N LYS A 329 -6.90 21.48 7.11
CA LYS A 329 -6.35 22.80 7.47
C LYS A 329 -6.09 22.98 8.97
N GLN A 330 -6.81 22.30 9.87
CA GLN A 330 -6.58 22.40 11.31
C GLN A 330 -5.20 21.87 11.73
N ALA A 331 -4.56 21.03 10.92
CA ALA A 331 -3.18 20.57 11.14
C ALA A 331 -2.12 21.69 11.06
N LEU A 332 -2.49 22.89 10.59
CA LEU A 332 -1.64 24.09 10.53
C LEU A 332 -1.84 25.03 11.74
N THR A 333 -2.37 24.51 12.85
CA THR A 333 -2.70 25.31 14.05
C THR A 333 -2.01 24.76 15.32
N GLY A 334 -1.91 25.61 16.35
CA GLY A 334 -1.33 25.26 17.65
C GLY A 334 0.17 25.55 17.75
N ILE A 335 0.96 24.57 18.14
CA ILE A 335 2.43 24.70 18.24
C ILE A 335 3.14 23.60 17.45
N LYS A 336 4.29 23.96 16.90
CA LYS A 336 5.32 23.01 16.44
C LYS A 336 6.70 23.50 16.86
N GLY A 337 7.71 22.65 16.85
CA GLY A 337 9.02 23.06 17.33
C GLY A 337 10.06 21.95 17.35
N ILE A 338 11.26 22.27 17.80
CA ILE A 338 12.36 21.31 17.99
C ILE A 338 13.01 21.55 19.36
N VAL A 339 13.16 20.49 20.15
CA VAL A 339 13.92 20.46 21.40
C VAL A 339 15.35 20.00 21.12
N ARG A 340 16.33 20.78 21.56
CA ARG A 340 17.77 20.52 21.37
C ARG A 340 18.57 20.69 22.66
N ASN A 341 19.70 20.02 22.74
CA ASN A 341 20.73 20.26 23.74
C ASN A 341 21.40 21.62 23.44
N ALA A 342 21.49 22.49 24.44
CA ALA A 342 22.04 23.84 24.31
C ALA A 342 23.54 23.87 23.94
N ASP A 343 24.33 22.91 24.44
CA ASP A 343 25.79 22.86 24.25
C ASP A 343 26.20 22.20 22.93
N SER A 344 25.44 21.19 22.48
CA SER A 344 25.80 20.35 21.32
C SER A 344 24.88 20.50 20.11
N ALA A 345 23.79 21.27 20.23
CA ALA A 345 22.70 21.38 19.25
C ALA A 345 22.02 20.06 18.85
N ALA A 346 22.37 18.94 19.49
CA ALA A 346 21.79 17.63 19.23
C ALA A 346 20.30 17.58 19.60
N PRO A 347 19.46 16.84 18.85
CA PRO A 347 18.05 16.66 19.19
C PRO A 347 17.89 15.91 20.52
N ILE A 348 16.80 16.19 21.24
CA ILE A 348 16.46 15.49 22.49
C ILE A 348 15.13 14.74 22.33
N GLU A 349 15.11 13.45 22.69
CA GLU A 349 13.88 12.70 22.96
C GLU A 349 13.35 13.13 24.34
N ALA A 350 12.37 14.04 24.34
CA ALA A 350 11.84 14.76 25.51
C ALA A 350 10.33 14.52 25.67
N THR A 351 9.84 14.69 26.90
CA THR A 351 8.41 14.66 27.25
C THR A 351 7.89 16.09 27.40
N LEU A 352 6.73 16.36 26.84
CA LEU A 352 6.06 17.66 26.80
C LEU A 352 4.69 17.55 27.47
N LYS A 353 4.33 18.55 28.28
CA LYS A 353 2.99 18.68 28.86
C LYS A 353 2.51 20.13 28.82
N ILE A 354 1.28 20.34 28.37
CA ILE A 354 0.58 21.62 28.49
C ILE A 354 -0.03 21.70 29.90
N VAL A 355 0.28 22.74 30.65
CA VAL A 355 -0.28 22.95 31.99
C VAL A 355 -1.79 23.09 31.90
N GLY A 356 -2.51 22.30 32.71
CA GLY A 356 -3.98 22.22 32.69
C GLY A 356 -4.56 21.09 31.84
N ARG A 357 -3.74 20.33 31.09
CA ARG A 357 -4.19 19.10 30.39
C ARG A 357 -3.43 17.88 30.89
N ASP A 358 -4.15 16.87 31.37
CA ASP A 358 -3.57 15.64 31.92
C ASP A 358 -3.27 14.57 30.87
N ILE A 359 -2.56 14.99 29.81
CA ILE A 359 -1.90 14.12 28.84
C ILE A 359 -0.52 14.68 28.52
N SER A 360 0.46 13.79 28.36
CA SER A 360 1.81 14.13 27.89
C SER A 360 1.99 13.67 26.45
N PHE A 361 2.86 14.33 25.71
CA PHE A 361 3.30 13.92 24.37
C PHE A 361 4.83 13.99 24.29
N SER A 362 5.44 13.32 23.32
CA SER A 362 6.91 13.26 23.19
C SER A 362 7.41 13.91 21.91
N THR A 363 8.67 14.33 21.89
CA THR A 363 9.36 14.64 20.63
C THR A 363 9.60 13.37 19.81
N THR A 364 9.90 13.51 18.51
CA THR A 364 10.51 12.43 17.73
C THR A 364 12.02 12.34 18.00
N LYS A 365 12.67 11.32 17.41
CA LYS A 365 14.14 11.16 17.42
C LYS A 365 14.92 12.34 16.82
N ASN A 366 14.23 13.22 16.07
CA ASN A 366 14.78 14.48 15.54
C ASN A 366 14.58 15.68 16.49
N GLY A 367 14.04 15.46 17.69
CA GLY A 367 13.70 16.50 18.66
C GLY A 367 12.44 17.29 18.30
N GLU A 368 11.79 17.00 17.18
CA GLU A 368 10.62 17.75 16.72
C GLU A 368 9.36 17.40 17.53
N PHE A 369 8.44 18.36 17.70
CA PHE A 369 7.12 18.14 18.29
C PHE A 369 6.04 18.97 17.60
N TYR A 370 4.79 18.57 17.80
CA TYR A 370 3.59 19.23 17.30
C TYR A 370 2.46 19.09 18.33
N ARG A 371 1.63 20.11 18.51
CA ARG A 371 0.37 20.01 19.26
C ARG A 371 -0.66 21.00 18.73
N ILE A 372 -1.79 20.49 18.24
CA ILE A 372 -2.94 21.32 17.84
C ILE A 372 -3.57 21.90 19.11
N LEU A 373 -3.78 23.22 19.12
CA LEU A 373 -4.30 24.01 20.24
C LEU A 373 -5.20 25.13 19.68
N LEU A 374 -6.20 25.55 20.45
CA LEU A 374 -7.09 26.66 20.10
C LEU A 374 -6.46 28.02 20.49
N PRO A 375 -7.03 29.16 20.08
CA PRO A 375 -6.66 30.47 20.60
C PRO A 375 -6.72 30.51 22.13
N GLY A 376 -5.65 30.97 22.78
CA GLY A 376 -5.49 30.86 24.23
C GLY A 376 -4.10 31.26 24.73
N LYS A 377 -3.92 31.27 26.05
CA LYS A 377 -2.62 31.48 26.72
C LYS A 377 -2.20 30.16 27.37
N TYR A 378 -1.00 29.70 27.07
CA TYR A 378 -0.53 28.36 27.44
C TYR A 378 0.84 28.41 28.07
N ARG A 379 1.09 27.43 28.95
CA ARG A 379 2.39 27.10 29.51
C ARG A 379 2.75 25.68 29.10
N LEU A 380 3.86 25.54 28.38
CA LEU A 380 4.46 24.27 28.01
C LEU A 380 5.58 23.95 29.01
N ILE A 381 5.55 22.74 29.57
CA ILE A 381 6.67 22.14 30.31
C ILE A 381 7.34 21.13 29.38
N VAL A 382 8.66 21.19 29.27
CA VAL A 382 9.51 20.24 28.56
C VAL A 382 10.48 19.61 29.54
N ASP A 383 10.44 18.28 29.65
CA ASP A 383 11.21 17.47 30.58
C ASP A 383 12.00 16.39 29.81
N ALA A 384 13.24 16.14 30.21
CA ALA A 384 14.09 15.12 29.58
C ALA A 384 15.13 14.60 30.58
N PRO A 385 15.39 13.28 30.63
CA PRO A 385 16.40 12.73 31.53
C PRO A 385 17.78 13.37 31.32
N LEU A 386 18.45 13.75 32.42
CA LEU A 386 19.75 14.44 32.45
C LEU A 386 19.73 15.92 32.00
N PHE A 387 18.56 16.52 31.78
CA PHE A 387 18.42 17.95 31.46
C PHE A 387 17.56 18.68 32.50
N LYS A 388 17.84 19.97 32.69
CA LYS A 388 17.03 20.86 33.54
C LYS A 388 15.67 21.10 32.84
N PRO A 389 14.52 20.87 33.50
CA PRO A 389 13.21 21.09 32.89
C PRO A 389 13.05 22.53 32.41
N SER A 390 12.54 22.68 31.19
CA SER A 390 12.33 23.97 30.53
C SER A 390 10.85 24.33 30.52
N VAL A 391 10.52 25.60 30.77
CA VAL A 391 9.15 26.10 30.81
C VAL A 391 9.01 27.26 29.81
N VAL A 392 8.02 27.17 28.92
CA VAL A 392 7.78 28.14 27.84
C VAL A 392 6.33 28.60 27.88
N ASP A 393 6.14 29.89 28.13
CA ASP A 393 4.82 30.54 28.04
C ASP A 393 4.62 31.12 26.64
N PHE A 394 3.45 30.88 26.04
CA PHE A 394 3.11 31.37 24.69
C PHE A 394 1.61 31.68 24.57
N VAL A 395 1.25 32.36 23.47
CA VAL A 395 -0.12 32.82 23.20
C VAL A 395 -0.48 32.49 21.75
N LEU A 396 -1.69 32.00 21.54
CA LEU A 396 -2.31 31.77 20.23
C LEU A 396 -3.53 32.69 20.07
N THR A 397 -3.74 33.22 18.87
CA THR A 397 -4.89 34.06 18.53
C THR A 397 -5.45 33.67 17.17
N GLU A 398 -6.59 34.22 16.76
CA GLU A 398 -7.12 34.00 15.40
C GLU A 398 -6.17 34.52 14.30
N GLN A 399 -5.37 35.54 14.62
CA GLN A 399 -4.37 36.15 13.73
C GLN A 399 -3.00 35.46 13.81
N ILE A 400 -2.74 34.73 14.91
CA ILE A 400 -1.53 33.93 15.13
C ILE A 400 -2.00 32.49 15.46
N PRO A 401 -2.49 31.74 14.44
CA PRO A 401 -3.09 30.42 14.65
C PRO A 401 -2.06 29.33 14.94
N TYR A 402 -0.77 29.58 14.67
CA TYR A 402 0.32 28.71 15.11
C TYR A 402 1.53 29.51 15.62
N VAL A 403 2.35 28.87 16.47
CA VAL A 403 3.67 29.37 16.90
C VAL A 403 4.72 28.28 16.71
N GLU A 404 5.90 28.64 16.20
CA GLU A 404 7.07 27.75 16.14
C GLU A 404 8.01 27.99 17.32
N LEU A 405 8.36 26.92 18.06
CA LEU A 405 9.12 26.97 19.30
C LEU A 405 10.41 26.15 19.20
N ASN A 406 11.54 26.82 19.00
CA ASN A 406 12.86 26.19 19.09
C ASN A 406 13.36 26.28 20.54
N ILE A 407 13.49 25.13 21.22
CA ILE A 407 13.70 25.02 22.67
C ILE A 407 15.07 24.40 22.94
N SER A 408 15.96 25.16 23.59
CA SER A 408 17.27 24.66 24.04
C SER A 408 17.20 24.25 25.51
N MET A 409 17.44 22.98 25.81
CA MET A 409 17.57 22.46 27.17
C MET A 409 19.04 22.36 27.58
N TRP A 410 19.32 22.74 28.82
CA TRP A 410 20.65 22.67 29.42
C TRP A 410 20.81 21.38 30.21
N PRO A 411 21.94 20.64 30.09
CA PRO A 411 22.22 19.49 30.93
C PRO A 411 22.17 19.82 32.43
N GLU A 412 21.86 18.82 33.25
CA GLU A 412 22.09 18.92 34.68
C GLU A 412 23.60 18.96 34.97
N SER A 413 24.00 19.91 35.82
CA SER A 413 25.38 20.14 36.22
C SER A 413 25.92 18.94 37.01
N SER A 414 27.19 18.57 36.81
CA SER A 414 27.83 17.43 37.49
C SER A 414 27.82 17.54 39.02
N GLU A 415 27.79 18.74 39.57
CA GLU A 415 27.63 19.01 41.01
C GLU A 415 26.29 18.48 41.56
N SER A 416 25.24 18.49 40.75
CA SER A 416 23.92 17.91 41.08
C SER A 416 24.00 16.39 41.23
N PHE A 417 24.89 15.74 40.47
CA PHE A 417 25.07 14.30 40.47
C PHE A 417 25.71 13.78 41.77
N GLU A 418 26.68 14.50 42.35
CA GLU A 418 27.22 14.12 43.67
C GLU A 418 26.13 14.17 44.75
N ILE A 419 25.29 15.22 44.76
CA ILE A 419 24.21 15.36 45.75
C ILE A 419 23.22 14.20 45.64
N CYS A 420 22.79 13.80 44.45
CA CYS A 420 21.92 12.64 44.25
C CYS A 420 22.58 11.30 44.64
N TYR A 421 23.86 11.10 44.32
CA TYR A 421 24.58 9.87 44.70
C TYR A 421 24.82 9.78 46.22
N ILE A 422 24.95 10.92 46.90
CA ILE A 422 24.97 11.03 48.37
C ILE A 422 23.57 10.80 48.95
N PHE A 423 22.49 11.24 48.29
CA PHE A 423 21.12 11.03 48.77
C PHE A 423 20.67 9.57 48.70
N ASP A 424 20.96 8.83 47.63
CA ASP A 424 20.60 7.41 47.51
C ASP A 424 21.31 6.54 48.56
N ARG A 425 22.59 6.82 48.88
CA ARG A 425 23.28 6.19 50.02
C ARG A 425 22.55 6.45 51.34
N ASN A 426 22.08 7.67 51.57
CA ASN A 426 21.37 8.03 52.79
C ASN A 426 19.95 7.44 52.87
N LEU A 427 19.25 7.27 51.75
CA LEU A 427 17.96 6.55 51.71
C LEU A 427 18.13 5.06 52.01
N LYS A 428 19.11 4.40 51.38
CA LYS A 428 19.45 2.99 51.62
C LYS A 428 19.99 2.73 53.04
N LEU A 429 20.52 3.76 53.73
CA LEU A 429 20.83 3.71 55.16
C LEU A 429 19.60 3.90 56.06
N LYS A 430 18.64 4.77 55.70
CA LYS A 430 17.40 4.96 56.50
C LYS A 430 16.41 3.80 56.40
N GLN A 431 16.31 3.12 55.25
CA GLN A 431 15.42 1.95 55.11
C GLN A 431 15.87 0.69 55.88
N ARG A 432 17.04 0.71 56.55
CA ARG A 432 17.46 -0.37 57.47
C ARG A 432 17.10 -0.15 58.96
N CYS A 433 16.46 0.96 59.32
CA CYS A 433 16.13 1.27 60.72
C CYS A 433 14.63 1.21 61.09
N ILE A 434 13.74 0.85 60.16
CA ILE A 434 12.28 0.78 60.41
C ILE A 434 11.73 -0.63 60.14
N LEU A 435 12.40 -1.64 60.72
CA LEU A 435 11.93 -3.04 60.72
C LEU A 435 12.48 -3.85 61.91
N SER A 436 12.73 -3.18 63.06
CA SER A 436 13.40 -3.78 64.23
C SER A 436 12.94 -3.18 65.58
N PHE A 437 11.64 -2.91 65.74
CA PHE A 437 11.11 -2.46 67.05
C PHE A 437 9.64 -2.86 67.38
N ARG A 438 9.26 -4.07 66.99
CA ARG A 438 8.19 -4.93 67.55
C ARG A 438 8.53 -6.33 67.00
N GLU A 439 8.62 -7.40 67.78
CA GLU A 439 8.20 -7.60 69.19
C GLU A 439 9.39 -7.86 70.14
N ARG A 440 9.16 -7.76 71.45
CA ARG A 440 10.05 -8.33 72.47
C ARG A 440 9.31 -8.66 73.76
N CYS A 441 8.86 -9.90 73.88
CA CYS A 441 8.54 -10.57 75.16
C CYS A 441 8.96 -12.04 75.05
N CYS A 442 9.45 -12.56 76.17
CA CYS A 442 9.77 -13.94 76.59
C CYS A 442 9.46 -15.12 75.61
N GLU A 443 10.29 -16.16 75.50
CA GLU A 443 11.07 -16.84 76.56
C GLU A 443 12.49 -17.34 76.19
N PHE A 444 13.13 -17.99 77.18
CA PHE A 444 14.42 -18.70 77.21
C PHE A 444 15.01 -19.19 75.86
N SER A 445 16.28 -18.94 75.49
CA SER A 445 17.58 -18.90 76.20
C SER A 445 18.26 -20.27 76.45
N ARG A 446 19.52 -20.35 75.97
CA ARG A 446 20.53 -21.44 76.02
C ARG A 446 20.55 -22.31 74.74
N ARG A 447 21.70 -22.53 74.08
CA ARG A 447 23.11 -22.51 74.56
C ARG A 447 24.06 -21.55 73.82
N LYS A 448 25.22 -21.30 74.46
CA LYS A 448 26.39 -20.51 74.00
C LYS A 448 27.06 -21.17 72.77
N CYS A 449 27.46 -20.46 71.71
CA CYS A 449 28.61 -19.54 71.51
C CYS A 449 29.98 -20.23 71.35
N ILE A 450 30.94 -19.51 70.73
CA ILE A 450 32.28 -19.91 70.24
C ILE A 450 32.18 -20.54 68.82
N SER A 451 32.35 -19.83 67.70
CA SER A 451 33.36 -18.84 67.23
C SER A 451 34.53 -19.48 66.46
N ILE A 452 35.11 -18.67 65.55
CA ILE A 452 36.30 -18.92 64.73
C ILE A 452 36.06 -19.67 63.40
N VAL A 453 35.85 -18.86 62.36
CA VAL A 453 36.30 -19.19 60.99
C VAL A 453 37.82 -19.22 61.00
N LEU A 454 38.45 -20.40 61.05
CA LEU A 454 39.88 -20.60 60.71
C LEU A 454 40.27 -22.10 60.71
N PHE A 455 39.93 -22.80 59.63
CA PHE A 455 40.81 -23.79 59.02
C PHE A 455 40.73 -23.50 57.51
N CYS A 456 41.76 -23.00 56.82
CA CYS A 456 43.05 -23.66 56.55
C CYS A 456 42.83 -25.01 55.83
N LYS A 457 43.43 -25.28 54.66
CA LYS A 457 44.50 -24.59 53.92
C LYS A 457 44.53 -25.08 52.45
N LEU A 458 45.35 -24.40 51.63
CA LEU A 458 46.10 -24.87 50.45
C LEU A 458 45.63 -26.12 49.64
N LEU A 459 45.46 -25.89 48.34
CA LEU A 459 46.10 -26.57 47.19
C LEU A 459 45.99 -28.10 46.96
N SER A 460 45.60 -28.41 45.71
CA SER A 460 46.18 -29.42 44.78
C SER A 460 46.11 -30.93 45.08
N ALA A 461 45.10 -31.58 44.48
CA ALA A 461 45.20 -32.77 43.61
C ALA A 461 43.97 -32.72 42.66
N VAL A 462 43.98 -32.94 41.33
CA VAL A 462 44.77 -33.76 40.38
C VAL A 462 44.27 -35.21 40.27
N ASP A 463 43.51 -35.45 39.19
CA ASP A 463 43.29 -36.72 38.43
C ASP A 463 42.58 -37.91 39.11
N MET A 464 41.89 -38.82 38.38
CA MET A 464 41.62 -38.92 36.92
C MET A 464 40.34 -39.73 36.59
N THR A 465 39.66 -39.40 35.47
CA THR A 465 39.07 -40.29 34.41
C THR A 465 38.03 -39.47 33.59
N VAL A 466 38.31 -38.92 32.39
CA VAL A 466 38.67 -39.51 31.07
C VAL A 466 37.49 -40.32 30.48
N THR A 467 36.56 -39.74 29.70
CA THR A 467 36.58 -39.48 28.21
C THR A 467 36.68 -40.76 27.34
N SER A 468 36.08 -40.91 26.15
CA SER A 468 35.06 -40.16 25.35
C SER A 468 34.37 -41.18 24.37
N TYR A 469 33.77 -40.97 23.18
CA TYR A 469 33.70 -39.88 22.19
C TYR A 469 32.35 -39.81 21.43
N SER A 470 32.28 -40.07 20.12
CA SER A 470 31.06 -39.95 19.29
C SER A 470 31.03 -40.93 18.10
N THR A 471 29.83 -41.17 17.55
CA THR A 471 29.40 -41.65 16.19
C THR A 471 28.25 -42.68 16.31
N ALA A 472 27.44 -43.02 15.31
CA ALA A 472 26.77 -42.34 14.19
C ALA A 472 26.18 -43.46 13.27
N LYS A 473 24.91 -43.33 12.84
CA LYS A 473 24.35 -43.84 11.55
C LYS A 473 24.23 -45.38 11.33
N LYS A 474 23.03 -45.80 10.87
CA LYS A 474 22.65 -47.15 10.35
C LYS A 474 22.65 -48.28 11.41
N GLU A 475 21.90 -49.38 11.27
CA GLU A 475 20.94 -49.92 10.28
C GLU A 475 19.84 -50.69 11.08
N ARG A 476 18.73 -51.27 10.58
CA ARG A 476 17.77 -51.06 9.46
C ARG A 476 17.03 -52.41 9.27
N ASN A 477 15.72 -52.35 9.01
CA ASN A 477 14.86 -53.38 8.39
C ASN A 477 14.34 -54.60 9.21
N ASN A 478 13.16 -55.05 8.72
CA ASN A 478 12.36 -56.24 9.05
C ASN A 478 11.62 -56.16 10.42
N TYR A 479 10.35 -56.52 10.52
CA TYR A 479 9.54 -57.40 9.64
C TYR A 479 8.39 -56.73 8.85
N LEU A 480 7.99 -57.41 7.78
CA LEU A 480 6.71 -57.29 7.07
C LEU A 480 5.83 -58.50 7.41
N THR A 481 4.51 -58.34 7.47
CA THR A 481 3.50 -59.30 6.94
C THR A 481 2.09 -58.69 6.98
N PRO A 482 1.15 -59.08 6.09
CA PRO A 482 -0.18 -58.47 5.97
C PRO A 482 -1.30 -59.33 6.59
N VAL A 483 -2.53 -58.80 6.58
CA VAL A 483 -3.80 -59.55 6.73
C VAL A 483 -4.78 -59.06 5.66
N GLU A 484 -5.60 -59.97 5.13
CA GLU A 484 -6.59 -59.74 4.05
C GLU A 484 -8.04 -59.79 4.59
N GLY A 485 -8.99 -59.25 3.82
CA GLY A 485 -10.43 -59.28 4.13
C GLY A 485 -10.93 -58.12 5.01
N ASP A 486 -12.12 -57.53 4.80
CA ASP A 486 -13.14 -57.87 3.81
C ASP A 486 -14.00 -56.65 3.39
N THR A 487 -14.86 -56.83 2.38
CA THR A 487 -15.57 -55.74 1.67
C THR A 487 -16.73 -55.06 2.44
N SER A 488 -16.94 -53.74 2.25
CA SER A 488 -18.08 -53.19 1.45
C SER A 488 -18.38 -51.66 1.58
N SER A 489 -18.66 -51.03 0.42
CA SER A 489 -19.54 -49.86 0.15
C SER A 489 -19.48 -48.49 0.89
N SER A 490 -19.27 -47.45 0.07
CA SER A 490 -19.98 -46.13 0.00
C SER A 490 -19.54 -44.91 0.85
N GLY A 491 -19.61 -43.71 0.23
CA GLY A 491 -19.30 -42.38 0.81
C GLY A 491 -17.78 -42.11 0.93
N ALA A 492 -17.10 -41.17 0.26
CA ALA A 492 -17.43 -39.89 -0.37
C ALA A 492 -18.01 -38.84 0.59
N THR A 493 -17.36 -37.70 0.88
CA THR A 493 -15.99 -37.22 0.54
C THR A 493 -15.54 -36.17 1.55
N GLU A 494 -14.30 -36.23 2.03
CA GLU A 494 -13.65 -35.13 2.76
C GLU A 494 -12.15 -35.14 2.43
N SER A 495 -11.60 -34.01 1.99
CA SER A 495 -10.17 -33.88 1.69
C SER A 495 -9.76 -32.41 1.63
N ASP A 496 -8.91 -31.99 2.55
CA ASP A 496 -8.27 -30.68 2.51
C ASP A 496 -6.75 -30.82 2.74
N TYR A 497 -5.98 -29.89 2.17
CA TYR A 497 -4.52 -29.72 2.27
C TYR A 497 -3.58 -30.94 2.23
N GLN A 498 -2.73 -31.00 1.20
CA GLN A 498 -1.29 -30.67 1.37
C GLN A 498 -0.56 -30.50 0.03
N GLU A 499 0.57 -29.77 0.05
CA GLU A 499 1.30 -29.34 -1.16
C GLU A 499 2.71 -29.98 -1.27
N PHE A 500 3.08 -30.30 -2.51
CA PHE A 500 4.45 -30.35 -3.05
C PHE A 500 5.45 -31.44 -2.60
N SER A 501 5.87 -32.32 -3.54
CA SER A 501 7.29 -32.43 -3.98
C SER A 501 7.57 -33.42 -5.15
N SER A 502 7.98 -32.85 -6.29
CA SER A 502 9.01 -33.34 -7.26
C SER A 502 9.04 -34.77 -7.86
N VAL A 503 8.88 -34.83 -9.21
CA VAL A 503 9.65 -35.65 -10.20
C VAL A 503 9.45 -37.19 -10.18
N ARG A 504 9.21 -37.94 -11.27
CA ARG A 504 9.56 -37.86 -12.73
C ARG A 504 8.36 -38.35 -13.60
N PRO A 505 8.31 -38.19 -14.94
CA PRO A 505 7.07 -38.34 -15.73
C PRO A 505 6.92 -39.66 -16.51
N ASN A 506 5.66 -40.02 -16.79
CA ASN A 506 5.12 -40.79 -17.92
C ASN A 506 3.57 -40.74 -17.80
N SER A 507 2.72 -40.99 -18.81
CA SER A 507 2.87 -40.94 -20.28
C SER A 507 1.48 -41.03 -20.96
N VAL A 508 0.56 -40.09 -20.71
CA VAL A 508 -0.64 -39.90 -21.56
C VAL A 508 -0.84 -38.41 -21.82
N ARG A 509 -0.34 -37.93 -22.97
CA ARG A 509 -0.50 -36.53 -23.36
C ARG A 509 -1.77 -36.38 -24.18
N ASN A 510 -2.86 -35.96 -23.52
CA ASN A 510 -4.17 -35.78 -24.15
C ASN A 510 -4.03 -34.94 -25.43
N PHE A 511 -4.60 -35.42 -26.55
CA PHE A 511 -4.50 -34.78 -27.88
C PHE A 511 -4.78 -33.27 -27.81
N ARG A 512 -5.88 -32.89 -27.16
CA ARG A 512 -6.31 -31.50 -26.93
C ARG A 512 -5.26 -30.63 -26.23
N GLN A 513 -4.46 -31.19 -25.32
CA GLN A 513 -3.41 -30.48 -24.58
C GLN A 513 -2.17 -30.23 -25.46
N THR A 514 -1.79 -31.23 -26.27
CA THR A 514 -0.75 -31.07 -27.30
C THR A 514 -1.18 -30.04 -28.36
N SER A 515 -2.45 -30.06 -28.79
CA SER A 515 -3.00 -29.06 -29.72
C SER A 515 -3.02 -27.64 -29.13
N LEU A 516 -3.32 -27.48 -27.84
CA LEU A 516 -3.24 -26.18 -27.13
C LEU A 516 -1.82 -25.60 -27.17
N GLU A 517 -0.80 -26.41 -26.84
CA GLU A 517 0.60 -25.99 -26.87
C GLU A 517 1.06 -25.57 -28.28
N ILE A 518 0.56 -26.24 -29.32
CA ILE A 518 0.86 -25.89 -30.72
C ILE A 518 0.15 -24.59 -31.11
N PHE A 519 -1.15 -24.43 -30.81
CA PHE A 519 -1.93 -23.25 -31.20
C PHE A 519 -1.41 -21.95 -30.56
N PHE A 520 -0.97 -22.02 -29.29
CA PHE A 520 -0.34 -20.90 -28.60
C PHE A 520 1.19 -20.81 -28.78
N SER A 521 1.78 -21.62 -29.68
CA SER A 521 3.20 -21.53 -30.02
C SER A 521 3.49 -20.30 -30.89
N ASN A 522 4.58 -19.59 -30.58
CA ASN A 522 5.08 -18.49 -31.41
C ASN A 522 5.24 -18.90 -32.89
N LYS A 523 5.60 -20.17 -33.17
CA LYS A 523 5.74 -20.68 -34.55
C LYS A 523 4.40 -20.71 -35.30
N PHE A 524 3.32 -21.11 -34.62
CA PHE A 524 1.97 -21.12 -35.21
C PHE A 524 1.44 -19.70 -35.40
N GLN A 525 1.64 -18.81 -34.43
CA GLN A 525 1.23 -17.41 -34.54
C GLN A 525 1.95 -16.68 -35.70
N VAL A 526 3.25 -16.94 -35.91
CA VAL A 526 4.00 -16.41 -37.08
C VAL A 526 3.47 -16.97 -38.40
N LEU A 527 3.10 -18.26 -38.47
CA LEU A 527 2.49 -18.86 -39.66
C LEU A 527 1.15 -18.18 -40.03
N ILE A 528 0.31 -17.87 -39.04
CA ILE A 528 -0.95 -17.15 -39.27
C ILE A 528 -0.69 -15.72 -39.81
N VAL A 529 0.29 -15.00 -39.27
CA VAL A 529 0.67 -13.66 -39.77
C VAL A 529 1.20 -13.74 -41.22
N PHE A 530 2.00 -14.76 -41.55
CA PHE A 530 2.46 -14.99 -42.92
C PHE A 530 1.27 -15.24 -43.88
N LEU A 531 0.33 -16.12 -43.51
CA LEU A 531 -0.84 -16.44 -44.35
C LEU A 531 -1.73 -15.21 -44.59
N VAL A 532 -1.95 -14.35 -43.60
CA VAL A 532 -2.73 -13.11 -43.80
C VAL A 532 -1.95 -12.09 -44.65
N THR A 533 -0.62 -12.05 -44.53
CA THR A 533 0.22 -11.19 -45.38
C THR A 533 0.12 -11.62 -46.85
N LEU A 534 0.12 -12.92 -47.11
CA LEU A 534 -0.06 -13.52 -48.44
C LEU A 534 -1.46 -13.21 -49.03
N ASP A 535 -2.53 -13.38 -48.23
CA ASP A 535 -3.91 -13.01 -48.57
C ASP A 535 -4.03 -11.51 -48.97
N CYS A 536 -3.33 -10.63 -48.26
CA CYS A 536 -3.30 -9.19 -48.58
C CYS A 536 -2.56 -8.89 -49.90
N ILE A 537 -1.47 -9.58 -50.19
CA ILE A 537 -0.73 -9.42 -51.46
C ILE A 537 -1.58 -9.90 -52.64
N CYS A 538 -2.28 -11.04 -52.49
CA CYS A 538 -3.17 -11.56 -53.52
C CYS A 538 -4.42 -10.68 -53.74
N LEU A 539 -4.98 -10.08 -52.68
CA LEU A 539 -6.03 -9.06 -52.81
C LEU A 539 -5.53 -7.79 -53.52
N LEU A 540 -4.32 -7.32 -53.20
CA LEU A 540 -3.72 -6.17 -53.89
C LEU A 540 -3.54 -6.45 -55.38
N ALA A 541 -3.09 -7.66 -55.76
CA ALA A 541 -3.01 -8.08 -57.15
C ALA A 541 -4.40 -8.14 -57.82
N GLU A 542 -5.41 -8.72 -57.16
CA GLU A 542 -6.79 -8.82 -57.66
C GLU A 542 -7.39 -7.43 -57.94
N VAL A 543 -7.21 -6.48 -57.01
CA VAL A 543 -7.68 -5.09 -57.15
C VAL A 543 -6.92 -4.32 -58.23
N LEU A 544 -5.59 -4.47 -58.33
CA LEU A 544 -4.79 -3.79 -59.37
C LEU A 544 -5.13 -4.28 -60.79
N ILE A 545 -5.41 -5.57 -60.94
CA ILE A 545 -5.90 -6.15 -62.20
C ILE A 545 -7.30 -5.61 -62.51
N HIS A 546 -8.21 -5.59 -61.53
CA HIS A 546 -9.58 -5.10 -61.73
C HIS A 546 -9.65 -3.59 -62.03
N LEU A 547 -8.67 -2.80 -61.57
CA LEU A 547 -8.51 -1.38 -61.91
C LEU A 547 -7.87 -1.12 -63.29
N ARG A 548 -7.61 -2.17 -64.09
CA ARG A 548 -6.94 -2.12 -65.42
C ARG A 548 -5.58 -1.40 -65.41
N MET A 549 -4.85 -1.42 -64.30
CA MET A 549 -3.52 -0.77 -64.24
C MET A 549 -2.43 -1.50 -65.04
N PHE A 550 -2.69 -2.74 -65.47
CA PHE A 550 -1.84 -3.49 -66.38
C PHE A 550 -2.70 -4.06 -67.53
N GLU A 551 -2.44 -3.64 -68.77
CA GLU A 551 -3.10 -4.17 -69.96
C GLU A 551 -2.47 -5.51 -70.40
N LEU A 552 -2.72 -6.58 -69.64
CA LEU A 552 -2.50 -7.93 -70.15
C LEU A 552 -3.67 -8.31 -71.07
N GLY A 553 -3.34 -8.74 -72.29
CA GLY A 553 -4.32 -9.16 -73.30
C GLY A 553 -5.05 -10.46 -72.97
N ASN A 554 -5.26 -11.33 -73.96
CA ASN A 554 -6.23 -12.44 -73.88
C ASN A 554 -5.90 -13.54 -72.84
N GLN A 555 -4.75 -13.49 -72.16
CA GLN A 555 -4.42 -14.37 -71.03
C GLN A 555 -4.94 -13.88 -69.66
N SER A 556 -5.41 -12.63 -69.56
CA SER A 556 -5.91 -12.02 -68.32
C SER A 556 -6.99 -12.85 -67.60
N ARG A 557 -7.94 -13.44 -68.34
CA ARG A 557 -8.97 -14.33 -67.77
C ARG A 557 -8.38 -15.53 -67.02
N VAL A 558 -7.36 -16.18 -67.59
CA VAL A 558 -6.72 -17.36 -66.97
C VAL A 558 -6.01 -16.97 -65.67
N MET A 559 -5.28 -15.85 -65.68
CA MET A 559 -4.62 -15.30 -64.50
C MET A 559 -5.63 -14.95 -63.38
N ILE A 560 -6.78 -14.38 -63.73
CA ILE A 560 -7.86 -14.05 -62.78
C ILE A 560 -8.43 -15.33 -62.15
N CYS A 561 -8.74 -16.37 -62.93
CA CYS A 561 -9.25 -17.63 -62.35
C CYS A 561 -8.20 -18.30 -61.45
N ILE A 562 -6.91 -18.30 -61.83
CA ILE A 562 -5.82 -18.85 -60.98
C ILE A 562 -5.73 -18.10 -59.65
N LEU A 563 -5.72 -16.76 -59.67
CA LEU A 563 -5.66 -15.94 -58.46
C LEU A 563 -6.90 -16.14 -57.57
N HIS A 564 -8.07 -16.33 -58.18
CA HIS A 564 -9.32 -16.61 -57.48
C HIS A 564 -9.29 -17.97 -56.76
N TYR A 565 -8.87 -19.05 -57.43
CA TYR A 565 -8.69 -20.37 -56.80
C TYR A 565 -7.62 -20.36 -55.71
N PHE A 566 -6.54 -19.59 -55.90
CA PHE A 566 -5.53 -19.39 -54.86
C PHE A 566 -6.11 -18.70 -53.61
N ASN A 567 -6.90 -17.64 -53.80
CA ASN A 567 -7.59 -16.96 -52.70
C ASN A 567 -8.57 -17.91 -51.97
N ILE A 568 -9.33 -18.76 -52.68
CA ILE A 568 -10.19 -19.79 -52.07
C ILE A 568 -9.37 -20.80 -51.25
N CYS A 569 -8.19 -21.21 -51.71
CA CYS A 569 -7.29 -22.10 -50.96
C CYS A 569 -6.83 -21.46 -49.64
N VAL A 570 -6.38 -20.19 -49.67
CA VAL A 570 -5.97 -19.44 -48.47
C VAL A 570 -7.16 -19.22 -47.52
N LEU A 571 -8.34 -18.89 -48.04
CA LEU A 571 -9.60 -18.82 -47.29
C LEU A 571 -9.94 -20.13 -46.56
N SER A 572 -9.70 -21.27 -47.21
CA SER A 572 -9.97 -22.61 -46.66
C SER A 572 -9.05 -22.94 -45.48
N LEU A 573 -7.79 -22.51 -45.52
CA LEU A 573 -6.85 -22.66 -44.39
C LEU A 573 -7.30 -21.88 -43.14
N PHE A 574 -7.85 -20.68 -43.31
CA PHE A 574 -8.43 -19.91 -42.19
C PHE A 574 -9.73 -20.52 -41.65
N PHE A 575 -10.54 -21.15 -42.51
CA PHE A 575 -11.72 -21.90 -42.04
C PHE A 575 -11.30 -23.12 -41.19
N VAL A 576 -10.25 -23.85 -41.60
CA VAL A 576 -9.67 -24.95 -40.80
C VAL A 576 -9.08 -24.43 -39.48
N GLU A 577 -8.38 -23.30 -39.46
CA GLU A 577 -7.90 -22.67 -38.22
C GLU A 577 -9.05 -22.37 -37.25
N LEU A 578 -10.16 -21.81 -37.75
CA LEU A 578 -11.36 -21.48 -36.98
C LEU A 578 -12.05 -22.73 -36.40
N VAL A 579 -12.16 -23.80 -37.18
CA VAL A 579 -12.71 -25.10 -36.72
C VAL A 579 -11.81 -25.72 -35.65
N LEU A 580 -10.48 -25.68 -35.82
CA LEU A 580 -9.52 -26.16 -34.81
C LEU A 580 -9.62 -25.35 -33.52
N LYS A 581 -9.70 -24.02 -33.61
CA LYS A 581 -9.85 -23.11 -32.47
C LYS A 581 -11.14 -23.41 -31.69
N LEU A 582 -12.25 -23.62 -32.41
CA LEU A 582 -13.54 -24.00 -31.84
C LEU A 582 -13.48 -25.37 -31.14
N PHE A 583 -12.87 -26.37 -31.76
CA PHE A 583 -12.71 -27.71 -31.17
C PHE A 583 -11.82 -27.70 -29.92
N ILE A 584 -10.73 -26.93 -29.94
CA ILE A 584 -9.79 -26.81 -28.84
C ILE A 584 -10.41 -26.07 -27.64
N MET A 585 -11.02 -24.91 -27.86
CA MET A 585 -11.50 -24.02 -26.79
C MET A 585 -12.98 -24.25 -26.40
N GLY A 586 -13.78 -24.89 -27.27
CA GLY A 586 -15.22 -25.07 -27.09
C GLY A 586 -15.99 -23.73 -27.06
N PHE A 587 -17.18 -23.75 -26.47
CA PHE A 587 -18.04 -22.56 -26.37
C PHE A 587 -17.46 -21.39 -25.55
N THR A 588 -16.30 -21.54 -24.91
CA THR A 588 -15.63 -20.44 -24.18
C THR A 588 -15.21 -19.28 -25.09
N VAL A 589 -14.93 -19.55 -26.38
CA VAL A 589 -14.64 -18.51 -27.40
C VAL A 589 -15.76 -17.45 -27.47
N PHE A 590 -17.01 -17.87 -27.26
CA PHE A 590 -18.20 -17.06 -27.43
C PHE A 590 -18.36 -15.98 -26.33
N LYS A 591 -17.64 -16.10 -25.21
CA LYS A 591 -17.62 -15.07 -24.15
C LYS A 591 -16.92 -13.77 -24.58
N HIS A 592 -16.02 -13.81 -25.57
CA HIS A 592 -15.30 -12.63 -26.03
C HIS A 592 -15.96 -12.03 -27.29
N ARG A 593 -16.68 -10.91 -27.12
CA ARG A 593 -17.42 -10.20 -28.21
C ARG A 593 -16.60 -9.99 -29.49
N MET A 594 -15.29 -9.72 -29.36
CA MET A 594 -14.39 -9.50 -30.51
C MET A 594 -13.89 -10.77 -31.20
N GLU A 595 -13.95 -11.94 -30.54
CA GLU A 595 -13.68 -13.23 -31.20
C GLU A 595 -14.90 -13.71 -31.98
N MET A 596 -16.10 -13.45 -31.45
CA MET A 596 -17.38 -13.74 -32.11
C MET A 596 -17.55 -12.99 -33.43
N PHE A 597 -17.17 -11.72 -33.49
CA PHE A 597 -17.25 -10.94 -34.73
C PHE A 597 -16.32 -11.51 -35.81
N ASP A 598 -15.09 -11.87 -35.44
CA ASP A 598 -14.12 -12.48 -36.36
C ASP A 598 -14.61 -13.84 -36.90
N PHE A 599 -15.21 -14.66 -36.04
CA PHE A 599 -15.83 -15.93 -36.39
C PHE A 599 -16.94 -15.77 -37.44
N ILE A 600 -17.83 -14.80 -37.24
CA ILE A 600 -18.91 -14.47 -38.19
C ILE A 600 -18.35 -13.96 -39.52
N VAL A 601 -17.37 -13.05 -39.49
CA VAL A 601 -16.73 -12.48 -40.69
C VAL A 601 -16.06 -13.57 -41.54
N ILE A 602 -15.38 -14.54 -40.92
CA ILE A 602 -14.70 -15.64 -41.65
C ILE A 602 -15.73 -16.56 -42.34
N ILE A 603 -16.78 -16.96 -41.63
CA ILE A 603 -17.83 -17.83 -42.20
C ILE A 603 -18.55 -17.13 -43.35
N LEU A 604 -18.99 -15.88 -43.17
CA LEU A 604 -19.62 -15.11 -44.25
C LEU A 604 -18.69 -14.93 -45.46
N SER A 605 -17.41 -14.62 -45.23
CA SER A 605 -16.42 -14.51 -46.31
C SER A 605 -16.26 -15.80 -47.10
N PHE A 606 -16.23 -16.95 -46.42
CA PHE A 606 -16.09 -18.27 -47.04
C PHE A 606 -17.34 -18.66 -47.84
N SER A 607 -18.53 -18.51 -47.25
CA SER A 607 -19.80 -18.77 -47.94
C SER A 607 -19.97 -17.89 -49.19
N LEU A 608 -19.71 -16.59 -49.08
CA LEU A 608 -19.77 -15.66 -50.22
C LEU A 608 -18.73 -16.00 -51.30
N SER A 609 -17.51 -16.40 -50.93
CA SER A 609 -16.47 -16.79 -51.89
C SER A 609 -16.81 -18.07 -52.68
N ILE A 610 -17.59 -18.99 -52.10
CA ILE A 610 -18.09 -20.17 -52.81
C ILE A 610 -19.29 -19.81 -53.69
N ILE A 611 -20.27 -19.06 -53.17
CA ILE A 611 -21.51 -18.70 -53.87
C ILE A 611 -21.24 -17.86 -55.13
N TYR A 612 -20.23 -16.98 -55.09
CA TYR A 612 -19.81 -16.15 -56.22
C TYR A 612 -18.54 -16.68 -56.93
N GLY A 613 -18.16 -17.94 -56.70
CA GLY A 613 -16.88 -18.52 -57.14
C GLY A 613 -16.77 -18.92 -58.62
N ASP A 614 -17.76 -18.58 -59.44
CA ASP A 614 -17.83 -18.99 -60.86
C ASP A 614 -17.14 -17.94 -61.76
N CYS A 615 -16.13 -18.36 -62.54
CA CYS A 615 -15.15 -17.46 -63.18
C CYS A 615 -15.71 -16.73 -64.42
N GLY A 616 -16.68 -15.86 -64.19
CA GLY A 616 -17.35 -15.03 -65.19
C GLY A 616 -18.43 -14.10 -64.67
N ARG A 617 -18.92 -14.27 -63.42
CA ARG A 617 -19.94 -13.40 -62.82
C ARG A 617 -19.33 -12.28 -61.96
N THR A 618 -19.23 -11.08 -62.52
CA THR A 618 -19.12 -9.85 -61.72
C THR A 618 -20.46 -9.61 -61.01
N ALA A 619 -20.50 -9.83 -59.70
CA ALA A 619 -21.66 -9.58 -58.85
C ALA A 619 -21.38 -8.46 -57.83
N ASP A 620 -22.41 -7.72 -57.46
CA ASP A 620 -22.32 -6.46 -56.71
C ASP A 620 -21.76 -6.60 -55.27
N GLY A 621 -21.59 -7.83 -54.78
CA GLY A 621 -21.00 -8.16 -53.48
C GLY A 621 -19.47 -7.98 -53.38
N ALA A 622 -18.77 -7.65 -54.47
CA ALA A 622 -17.30 -7.55 -54.49
C ALA A 622 -16.73 -6.59 -53.44
N GLY A 623 -17.38 -5.44 -53.20
CA GLY A 623 -16.97 -4.49 -52.16
C GLY A 623 -17.04 -5.06 -50.74
N LEU A 624 -18.03 -5.92 -50.45
CA LEU A 624 -18.21 -6.56 -49.15
C LEU A 624 -17.11 -7.60 -48.88
N LEU A 625 -16.76 -8.39 -49.90
CA LEU A 625 -15.64 -9.33 -49.85
C LEU A 625 -14.30 -8.63 -49.59
N ILE A 626 -14.06 -7.48 -50.22
CA ILE A 626 -12.87 -6.64 -49.97
C ILE A 626 -12.89 -6.11 -48.53
N SER A 627 -14.03 -5.61 -48.03
CA SER A 627 -14.14 -5.12 -46.64
C SER A 627 -13.83 -6.22 -45.60
N PHE A 628 -14.35 -7.43 -45.78
CA PHE A 628 -14.07 -8.54 -44.86
C PHE A 628 -12.64 -9.07 -44.95
N ARG A 629 -11.99 -9.02 -46.13
CA ARG A 629 -10.56 -9.35 -46.24
C ARG A 629 -9.68 -8.28 -45.58
N LEU A 630 -10.01 -6.99 -45.72
CA LEU A 630 -9.29 -5.90 -45.02
C LEU A 630 -9.41 -5.99 -43.49
N TRP A 631 -10.52 -6.50 -42.94
CA TRP A 631 -10.66 -6.76 -41.50
C TRP A 631 -9.58 -7.70 -40.94
N ARG A 632 -9.06 -8.64 -41.75
CA ARG A 632 -8.00 -9.58 -41.36
C ARG A 632 -6.70 -8.88 -40.96
N ILE A 633 -6.42 -7.71 -41.52
CA ILE A 633 -5.25 -6.89 -41.16
C ILE A 633 -5.37 -6.40 -39.72
N LEU A 634 -6.56 -5.96 -39.30
CA LEU A 634 -6.81 -5.48 -37.93
C LEU A 634 -6.68 -6.63 -36.90
N ARG A 635 -7.00 -7.87 -37.29
CA ARG A 635 -6.75 -9.07 -36.48
C ARG A 635 -5.25 -9.32 -36.25
N ILE A 636 -4.36 -9.07 -37.22
CA ILE A 636 -2.90 -9.16 -36.99
C ILE A 636 -2.48 -8.23 -35.86
N PHE A 637 -2.86 -6.95 -35.93
CA PHE A 637 -2.47 -5.95 -34.91
C PHE A 637 -2.90 -6.36 -33.50
N LYS A 638 -4.11 -6.89 -33.35
CA LYS A 638 -4.61 -7.45 -32.07
C LYS A 638 -3.71 -8.58 -31.54
N ASN A 639 -3.32 -9.52 -32.41
CA ASN A 639 -2.48 -10.65 -32.03
C ASN A 639 -1.03 -10.25 -31.71
N VAL A 640 -0.46 -9.28 -32.43
CA VAL A 640 0.88 -8.73 -32.17
C VAL A 640 0.92 -7.94 -30.87
N VAL A 641 -0.11 -7.13 -30.58
CA VAL A 641 -0.23 -6.44 -29.27
C VAL A 641 -0.36 -7.45 -28.12
N ALA A 642 -1.06 -8.57 -28.34
CA ALA A 642 -1.17 -9.64 -27.34
C ALA A 642 0.17 -10.36 -27.09
N SER A 643 0.97 -10.66 -28.12
CA SER A 643 2.27 -11.32 -27.94
C SER A 643 3.28 -10.41 -27.23
N VAL A 644 3.36 -9.12 -27.61
CA VAL A 644 4.20 -8.12 -26.93
C VAL A 644 3.79 -7.93 -25.46
N LYS A 645 2.48 -7.88 -25.17
CA LYS A 645 1.96 -7.79 -23.78
C LYS A 645 2.36 -9.03 -22.95
N MET A 646 2.30 -10.22 -23.53
CA MET A 646 2.71 -11.47 -22.88
C MET A 646 4.23 -11.52 -22.62
N GLU A 647 5.05 -11.01 -23.53
CA GLU A 647 6.50 -10.96 -23.37
C GLU A 647 6.92 -9.94 -22.28
N ALA A 648 6.34 -8.74 -22.29
CA ALA A 648 6.52 -7.76 -21.22
C ALA A 648 6.13 -8.32 -19.84
N GLN A 649 4.98 -9.00 -19.74
CA GLN A 649 4.56 -9.65 -18.49
C GLN A 649 5.49 -10.80 -18.06
N ARG A 650 6.08 -11.56 -18.99
CA ARG A 650 7.11 -12.57 -18.67
C ARG A 650 8.37 -11.92 -18.10
N LYS A 651 8.83 -10.80 -18.68
CA LYS A 651 10.03 -10.08 -18.23
C LYS A 651 9.84 -9.52 -16.82
N ILE A 652 8.74 -8.81 -16.57
CA ILE A 652 8.34 -8.30 -15.24
C ILE A 652 8.22 -9.44 -14.21
N ARG A 653 7.63 -10.59 -14.57
CA ARG A 653 7.54 -11.76 -13.68
C ARG A 653 8.90 -12.39 -13.35
N LYS A 654 9.89 -12.32 -14.26
CA LYS A 654 11.25 -12.80 -14.00
C LYS A 654 11.97 -11.86 -13.03
N GLU A 655 11.94 -10.55 -13.30
CA GLU A 655 12.55 -9.51 -12.47
C GLU A 655 11.92 -9.47 -11.06
N GLY A 656 10.60 -9.61 -10.95
CA GLY A 656 9.88 -9.70 -9.67
C GLY A 656 10.27 -10.92 -8.82
N ARG A 657 10.60 -12.07 -9.45
CA ARG A 657 11.13 -13.24 -8.74
C ARG A 657 12.53 -12.96 -8.20
N THR A 658 13.41 -12.37 -8.99
CA THR A 658 14.77 -11.97 -8.54
C THR A 658 14.69 -10.96 -7.40
N LYS A 659 13.83 -9.95 -7.49
CA LYS A 659 13.61 -8.96 -6.42
C LYS A 659 13.16 -9.63 -5.12
N LYS A 660 12.17 -10.53 -5.17
CA LYS A 660 11.69 -11.26 -3.97
C LYS A 660 12.75 -12.21 -3.39
N ALA A 661 13.66 -12.77 -4.20
CA ALA A 661 14.80 -13.55 -3.71
C ALA A 661 15.82 -12.66 -2.97
N LEU A 662 16.24 -11.56 -3.60
CA LEU A 662 17.22 -10.63 -3.03
C LEU A 662 16.70 -9.96 -1.75
N GLN A 663 15.41 -9.64 -1.67
CA GLN A 663 14.79 -9.12 -0.45
C GLN A 663 14.82 -10.12 0.72
N ARG A 664 14.66 -11.43 0.46
CA ARG A 664 14.79 -12.48 1.49
C ARG A 664 16.23 -12.62 1.98
N GLU A 665 17.20 -12.45 1.09
CA GLU A 665 18.63 -12.48 1.42
C GLU A 665 19.05 -11.27 2.27
N VAL A 666 18.64 -10.06 1.89
CA VAL A 666 18.82 -8.84 2.70
C VAL A 666 18.14 -8.94 4.06
N CYS A 667 16.97 -9.58 4.15
CA CYS A 667 16.27 -9.83 5.42
C CYS A 667 17.11 -10.72 6.35
N LYS A 668 17.59 -11.87 5.86
CA LYS A 668 18.48 -12.77 6.62
C LYS A 668 19.78 -12.10 7.06
N LEU A 669 20.39 -11.30 6.19
CA LEU A 669 21.62 -10.55 6.52
C LEU A 669 21.37 -9.51 7.62
N ARG A 670 20.23 -8.81 7.61
CA ARG A 670 19.85 -7.88 8.70
C ARG A 670 19.61 -8.60 10.02
N GLU A 671 18.91 -9.74 10.00
CA GLU A 671 18.69 -10.58 11.18
C GLU A 671 20.02 -11.08 11.79
N TYR A 672 20.95 -11.52 10.93
CA TYR A 672 22.29 -11.93 11.33
C TYR A 672 23.11 -10.78 11.95
N CYS A 673 23.09 -9.59 11.34
CA CYS A 673 23.76 -8.41 11.90
C CYS A 673 23.16 -8.00 13.26
N LEU A 674 21.83 -7.97 13.40
CA LEU A 674 21.17 -7.65 14.67
C LEU A 674 21.54 -8.65 15.78
N LYS A 675 21.64 -9.94 15.45
CA LYS A 675 22.11 -10.96 16.39
C LYS A 675 23.56 -10.72 16.81
N GLN A 676 24.46 -10.38 15.88
CA GLN A 676 25.85 -10.03 16.21
C GLN A 676 25.95 -8.76 17.05
N GLU A 677 25.14 -7.73 16.79
CA GLU A 677 25.09 -6.52 17.62
C GLU A 677 24.60 -6.83 19.05
N TYR A 678 23.58 -7.69 19.21
CA TYR A 678 23.11 -8.13 20.52
C TYR A 678 24.17 -8.93 21.29
N GLU A 679 24.85 -9.88 20.65
CA GLU A 679 25.95 -10.63 21.26
C GLU A 679 27.12 -9.70 21.64
N LEU A 680 27.48 -8.73 20.78
CA LEU A 680 28.49 -7.72 21.09
C LEU A 680 28.10 -6.82 22.28
N GLN A 681 26.83 -6.45 22.41
CA GLN A 681 26.34 -5.70 23.58
C GLN A 681 26.39 -6.55 24.85
N PHE A 682 26.00 -7.83 24.78
CA PHE A 682 26.07 -8.78 25.89
C PHE A 682 27.51 -8.99 26.37
N TYR A 683 28.47 -9.20 25.46
CA TYR A 683 29.88 -9.30 25.83
C TYR A 683 30.44 -7.98 26.39
N ARG A 684 30.01 -6.81 25.89
CA ARG A 684 30.40 -5.50 26.45
C ARG A 684 29.92 -5.33 27.89
N LEU A 685 28.69 -5.74 28.21
CA LEU A 685 28.15 -5.72 29.58
C LEU A 685 28.97 -6.61 30.52
N ILE A 686 29.32 -7.83 30.08
CA ILE A 686 30.17 -8.75 30.85
C ILE A 686 31.57 -8.16 31.09
N LEU A 687 32.18 -7.54 30.07
CA LEU A 687 33.50 -6.91 30.20
C LEU A 687 33.47 -5.71 31.16
N GLN A 688 32.44 -4.87 31.09
CA GLN A 688 32.21 -3.77 32.03
C GLN A 688 32.01 -4.27 33.47
N GLN A 689 31.19 -5.31 33.65
CA GLN A 689 30.93 -5.91 34.97
C GLN A 689 32.20 -6.49 35.61
N ASN A 690 33.12 -7.02 34.80
CA ASN A 690 34.43 -7.53 35.24
C ASN A 690 35.54 -6.46 35.24
N ARG A 691 35.22 -5.18 34.95
CA ARG A 691 36.16 -4.05 34.86
C ARG A 691 37.32 -4.24 33.87
N ILE A 692 37.11 -5.05 32.82
CA ILE A 692 38.11 -5.27 31.77
C ILE A 692 38.02 -4.12 30.76
N PRO A 693 39.11 -3.37 30.48
CA PRO A 693 39.07 -2.26 29.53
C PRO A 693 38.77 -2.76 28.12
N LEU A 694 37.79 -2.12 27.47
CA LEU A 694 37.40 -2.42 26.09
C LEU A 694 38.43 -1.84 25.10
N PRO A 695 38.89 -2.61 24.09
CA PRO A 695 39.77 -2.09 23.05
C PRO A 695 39.12 -0.95 22.26
N THR A 696 39.88 0.11 21.98
CA THR A 696 39.46 1.22 21.13
C THR A 696 39.26 0.73 19.70
N VAL A 697 38.01 0.50 19.30
CA VAL A 697 37.68 -0.12 18.00
C VAL A 697 38.12 0.79 16.84
N LEU A 698 38.79 0.18 15.85
CA LEU A 698 39.20 0.80 14.59
C LEU A 698 38.03 1.54 13.91
N ARG A 699 38.30 2.75 13.38
CA ARG A 699 37.34 3.50 12.58
C ARG A 699 36.97 2.71 11.32
N ILE A 700 35.77 2.13 11.27
CA ILE A 700 35.17 1.66 10.03
C ILE A 700 34.80 2.91 9.19
N PRO A 701 35.26 3.04 7.94
CA PRO A 701 34.93 4.20 7.11
C PRO A 701 33.41 4.32 6.86
N ARG A 702 32.83 5.48 7.16
CA ARG A 702 31.45 5.81 6.77
C ARG A 702 31.40 6.24 5.31
N SER A 703 31.50 5.27 4.41
CA SER A 703 31.23 5.45 2.98
C SER A 703 29.96 4.70 2.61
N PRO A 704 28.85 5.36 2.22
CA PRO A 704 27.77 4.66 1.57
C PRO A 704 28.28 4.12 0.23
N LEU A 705 28.25 2.81 0.04
CA LEU A 705 28.55 2.18 -1.24
C LEU A 705 27.42 2.53 -2.22
N ILE A 706 27.60 3.66 -2.93
CA ILE A 706 26.79 4.03 -4.09
C ILE A 706 27.06 2.97 -5.15
N MET A 707 26.22 1.93 -5.19
CA MET A 707 26.24 0.93 -6.24
C MET A 707 25.69 1.58 -7.51
N SER A 708 26.57 2.25 -8.26
CA SER A 708 26.25 2.85 -9.54
C SER A 708 25.90 1.75 -10.54
N VAL A 709 24.61 1.42 -10.64
CA VAL A 709 24.08 0.57 -11.70
C VAL A 709 24.09 1.38 -13.00
N THR A 710 25.28 1.49 -13.61
CA THR A 710 25.44 1.92 -14.98
C THR A 710 24.79 0.88 -15.88
N ALA A 711 23.52 1.10 -16.22
CA ALA A 711 22.91 0.39 -17.33
C ALA A 711 23.65 0.80 -18.60
N GLU A 712 24.34 -0.14 -19.25
CA GLU A 712 24.91 0.06 -20.57
C GLU A 712 23.76 0.30 -21.56
N VAL A 713 23.44 1.57 -21.79
CA VAL A 713 22.61 1.98 -22.92
C VAL A 713 23.49 1.83 -24.15
N ASN A 714 23.25 0.77 -24.94
CA ASN A 714 23.96 0.55 -26.20
C ASN A 714 23.88 1.80 -27.09
N GLU A 715 24.99 2.52 -27.21
CA GLU A 715 25.09 3.69 -28.07
C GLU A 715 25.01 3.29 -29.53
N HIS A 716 23.84 3.47 -30.15
CA HIS A 716 23.75 3.54 -31.60
C HIS A 716 22.67 4.51 -32.06
N CYS A 717 23.11 5.53 -32.80
CA CYS A 717 22.30 6.46 -33.58
C CYS A 717 21.32 7.36 -32.81
N LEU A 718 21.72 8.61 -32.60
CA LEU A 718 21.31 9.70 -33.50
C LEU A 718 22.33 10.86 -33.45
N LYS A 719 22.53 11.55 -34.58
CA LYS A 719 23.43 12.72 -34.72
C LYS A 719 22.63 14.00 -34.92
N SER A 720 23.26 15.13 -34.53
CA SER A 720 23.06 16.50 -35.04
C SER A 720 21.63 17.08 -35.09
N PHE A 721 21.38 18.13 -34.30
CA PHE A 721 21.49 19.54 -34.73
C PHE A 721 21.37 20.48 -33.49
N PRO A 722 21.61 21.81 -33.56
CA PRO A 722 22.40 22.47 -32.51
C PRO A 722 21.73 23.69 -31.83
N ASN A 723 22.42 24.22 -30.82
CA ASN A 723 22.22 25.56 -30.23
C ASN A 723 20.90 25.79 -29.45
N ASP A 724 20.79 26.73 -28.51
CA ASP A 724 21.73 27.82 -28.15
C ASP A 724 21.76 28.12 -26.64
N GLU A 725 22.52 29.16 -26.27
CA GLU A 725 22.65 29.83 -24.97
C GLU A 725 23.40 29.12 -23.83
N SER A 726 24.32 29.90 -23.23
CA SER A 726 25.34 29.47 -22.29
C SER A 726 25.18 30.13 -20.92
N TYR A 727 25.67 29.47 -19.86
CA TYR A 727 26.13 30.16 -18.66
C TYR A 727 27.49 29.63 -18.21
N ILE A 728 28.29 30.54 -17.66
CA ILE A 728 29.75 30.39 -17.51
C ILE A 728 30.09 29.72 -16.18
N CYS A 729 31.03 28.76 -16.21
CA CYS A 729 31.69 28.23 -15.02
C CYS A 729 33.12 28.75 -14.93
N GLU A 730 33.38 29.71 -14.05
CA GLU A 730 34.75 30.01 -13.62
C GLU A 730 35.14 29.11 -12.44
N LYS A 731 36.27 28.41 -12.57
CA LYS A 731 36.96 27.79 -11.45
C LYS A 731 37.96 28.79 -10.89
N SER A 732 37.89 29.07 -9.59
CA SER A 732 39.08 29.41 -8.80
C SER A 732 39.45 28.22 -7.92
N SER A 733 40.74 27.89 -7.90
CA SER A 733 41.27 26.75 -7.14
C SER A 733 42.50 27.19 -6.35
N SER A 734 42.47 27.00 -5.04
CA SER A 734 43.64 27.18 -4.17
C SER A 734 43.63 26.10 -3.09
N ASN A 735 44.63 25.23 -3.13
CA ASN A 735 44.87 24.25 -2.08
C ASN A 735 45.40 24.95 -0.82
N THR A 736 45.11 24.38 0.35
CA THR A 736 46.09 24.28 1.45
C THR A 736 45.70 23.07 2.31
N GLU A 737 46.69 22.50 2.99
CA GLU A 737 46.57 21.25 3.75
C GLU A 737 46.40 21.55 5.25
N GLU A 738 45.47 20.87 5.93
CA GLU A 738 45.66 20.11 7.18
C GLU A 738 44.41 19.25 7.51
#